data_AF-A0A2E0RXI4-F1
#
_entry.id   AF-A0A2E0RXI4-F1
#
_cell.length_a   1.000
_cell.length_b   1.000
_cell.length_c   1.000
_cell.angle_alpha   90.00
_cell.angle_beta   90.00
_cell.angle_gamma   90.00
#
_symmetry.space_group_name_H-M   'P 1'
#
loop_
_entity.id
_entity.type
_entity.pdbx_description
1 polymer ?
#
loop_
_entity_poly.entity_id
_entity_poly.type
_entity_poly.pdbx_seq_one_letter_code
_entity_poly.pdbx_strand_id
1 'polypeptide(L)'
;MNSLVFHNMWAHKRRSLAAGIAVVIGIAFLTATLLLGNAMTRGIDNLFTEAYAGTDVEVRSTQVIASGERDIAATVDESLVDELAQIDGVATAIPVVEGTAQVVGSDGEPIGGNGPPTIGTNWFDADRNPYVLVDGRAPRARSAGAELVEVVIDSGVADTGELAVGDRTTVRVPEPLPVEVVGIAELGSGEQLGGVTFTWFDTEAAQEVLLGDTTALYAVDLQAEPGVSPDELRSTVSATLPADLEALTQQELIDEEMAALEADFLGFFKTFLLAFAGVALLVAAFSIHNTFAIVVAQRTRETALLRAIGASRRQVLTGVGAEAFAIGTISAAVGLGAGVGLAIGLNALLTALGAGVPTAGLGLTAGVAATAVLVGVVVTMIAAVAPALRASRVAPIAALREAAIDQSGSSAVRAVLGATVTAFGVAGLVLATEVGSPMQVAALGGLSVFVGLILLGPVVGRFAAAVIGAPIAAVRGQNGVLARRNAMRNPKRTAGTASALMIGTAVVALFASLGTSIKASLGELIDESFGGDLVISPEGFSGAGLSPQMSADIARVPGVDAVARLSFAAMLVDGRNDEPLATDFAQLAGVADLDVIEGDLDTLDDAAFAVGVDYAEEHELALGDEVTAEFLDGTTEVLTVGVIYANDDLMGDNIVDARMWERHTTTPEDLVVMVDIDDGASLADVRADVQRVVDQYGSPLLQDSDEYLETQGEQIDQMLGLVYGLLGLAVVIALVGVANTLSLSIHERTREIGLLRAVGQSRSAVRSTVRWESVIIAVFGTIGGLALGTTVCWGLIRAIAATEGFGTFAPSVSTLVTVLVVATVAGVVAAIRPARRAARLDVLDAISSD
;
A
#
# COMPACT_ATOMS: atom_id res chain seq x y z
N MET A 1 -18.09 -0.21 -45.53
CA MET A 1 -18.36 -0.51 -44.11
C MET A 1 -17.70 0.53 -43.18
N ASN A 2 -16.42 0.86 -43.36
CA ASN A 2 -15.74 1.86 -42.53
C ASN A 2 -16.37 3.27 -42.57
N SER A 3 -16.87 3.74 -43.72
CA SER A 3 -17.60 5.03 -43.80
C SER A 3 -18.92 5.04 -43.01
N LEU A 4 -19.61 3.90 -42.93
CA LEU A 4 -20.83 3.73 -42.14
C LEU A 4 -20.54 3.78 -40.63
N VAL A 5 -19.39 3.26 -40.19
CA VAL A 5 -18.97 3.30 -38.78
C VAL A 5 -18.77 4.74 -38.33
N PHE A 6 -17.97 5.52 -39.07
CA PHE A 6 -17.74 6.93 -38.75
C PHE A 6 -19.02 7.77 -38.78
N HIS A 7 -19.88 7.56 -39.80
CA HIS A 7 -21.16 8.26 -39.88
C HIS A 7 -22.07 7.91 -38.68
N ASN A 8 -22.11 6.64 -38.27
CA ASN A 8 -22.91 6.20 -37.13
C ASN A 8 -22.42 6.75 -35.78
N MET A 9 -21.09 6.82 -35.59
CA MET A 9 -20.51 7.48 -34.41
C MET A 9 -20.89 8.97 -34.36
N TRP A 10 -20.84 9.64 -35.51
CA TRP A 10 -21.19 11.07 -35.61
C TRP A 10 -22.68 11.36 -35.46
N ALA A 11 -23.55 10.43 -35.88
CA ALA A 11 -24.98 10.54 -35.64
C ALA A 11 -25.35 10.35 -34.15
N HIS A 12 -24.51 9.65 -33.37
CA HIS A 12 -24.82 9.24 -31.99
C HIS A 12 -23.79 9.70 -30.95
N LYS A 13 -23.12 10.84 -31.18
CA LYS A 13 -21.96 11.34 -30.40
C LYS A 13 -22.12 11.24 -28.88
N ARG A 14 -23.30 11.58 -28.34
CA ARG A 14 -23.55 11.58 -26.89
C ARG A 14 -23.44 10.19 -26.25
N ARG A 15 -23.73 9.12 -27.00
CA ARG A 15 -23.69 7.73 -26.49
C ARG A 15 -22.28 7.17 -26.58
N SER A 16 -21.60 7.41 -27.70
CA SER A 16 -20.17 7.08 -27.86
C SER A 16 -19.31 7.82 -26.84
N LEU A 17 -19.68 9.07 -26.48
CA LEU A 17 -19.03 9.84 -25.41
C LEU A 17 -19.15 9.17 -24.04
N ALA A 18 -20.30 8.58 -23.71
CA ALA A 18 -20.50 7.96 -22.40
C ALA A 18 -19.67 6.67 -22.24
N ALA A 19 -19.59 5.85 -23.29
CA ALA A 19 -18.67 4.71 -23.32
C ALA A 19 -17.22 5.18 -23.22
N GLY A 20 -16.87 6.22 -23.98
CA GLY A 20 -15.53 6.79 -23.98
C GLY A 20 -15.12 7.36 -22.62
N ILE A 21 -16.03 8.01 -21.88
CA ILE A 21 -15.73 8.53 -20.53
C ILE A 21 -15.36 7.39 -19.57
N ALA A 22 -16.07 6.26 -19.61
CA ALA A 22 -15.73 5.12 -18.76
C ALA A 22 -14.32 4.57 -19.08
N VAL A 23 -13.97 4.48 -20.37
CA VAL A 23 -12.61 4.11 -20.81
C VAL A 23 -11.59 5.16 -20.37
N VAL A 24 -11.87 6.45 -20.58
CA VAL A 24 -10.98 7.56 -20.21
C VAL A 24 -10.64 7.49 -18.72
N ILE A 25 -11.63 7.32 -17.84
CA ILE A 25 -11.36 7.31 -16.39
C ILE A 25 -10.59 6.04 -15.99
N GLY A 26 -10.97 4.86 -16.51
CA GLY A 26 -10.24 3.62 -16.22
C GLY A 26 -8.78 3.66 -16.68
N ILE A 27 -8.52 4.24 -17.86
CA ILE A 27 -7.17 4.39 -18.40
C ILE A 27 -6.41 5.54 -17.75
N ALA A 28 -7.07 6.64 -17.39
CA ALA A 28 -6.45 7.70 -16.61
C ALA A 28 -5.92 7.15 -15.28
N PHE A 29 -6.69 6.31 -14.62
CA PHE A 29 -6.26 5.69 -13.38
C PHE A 29 -5.10 4.71 -13.58
N LEU A 30 -5.21 3.78 -14.55
CA LEU A 30 -4.10 2.88 -14.89
C LEU A 30 -2.82 3.65 -15.23
N THR A 31 -2.92 4.69 -16.06
CA THR A 31 -1.80 5.56 -16.41
C THR A 31 -1.21 6.22 -15.18
N ALA A 32 -2.03 6.84 -14.31
CA ALA A 32 -1.52 7.50 -13.12
C ALA A 32 -0.80 6.52 -12.18
N THR A 33 -1.34 5.32 -12.04
CA THR A 33 -0.74 4.22 -11.26
C THR A 33 0.64 3.84 -11.80
N LEU A 34 0.75 3.62 -13.11
CA LEU A 34 2.01 3.26 -13.76
C LEU A 34 3.03 4.39 -13.74
N LEU A 35 2.59 5.64 -13.91
CA LEU A 35 3.47 6.81 -13.84
C LEU A 35 4.00 7.01 -12.43
N LEU A 36 3.17 6.87 -11.41
CA LEU A 36 3.58 7.03 -10.01
C LEU A 36 4.59 5.96 -9.61
N GLY A 37 4.32 4.68 -9.94
CA GLY A 37 5.28 3.60 -9.71
C GLY A 37 6.63 3.85 -10.42
N ASN A 38 6.60 4.24 -11.70
CA ASN A 38 7.83 4.57 -12.43
C ASN A 38 8.52 5.86 -11.95
N ALA A 39 7.78 6.80 -11.38
CA ALA A 39 8.32 8.02 -10.79
C ALA A 39 9.04 7.73 -9.48
N MET A 40 8.47 6.84 -8.68
CA MET A 40 9.07 6.35 -7.45
C MET A 40 10.35 5.55 -7.73
N THR A 41 10.29 4.52 -8.58
CA THR A 41 11.48 3.71 -8.92
C THR A 41 12.61 4.56 -9.50
N ARG A 42 12.32 5.50 -10.42
CA ARG A 42 13.36 6.40 -10.96
C ARG A 42 13.81 7.47 -9.99
N GLY A 43 12.96 7.89 -9.06
CA GLY A 43 13.35 8.83 -8.01
C GLY A 43 14.40 8.19 -7.10
N ILE A 44 14.16 6.95 -6.68
CA ILE A 44 15.09 6.17 -5.85
C ILE A 44 16.36 5.80 -6.63
N ASP A 45 16.23 5.32 -7.87
CA ASP A 45 17.38 5.03 -8.75
C ASP A 45 18.28 6.26 -8.97
N ASN A 46 17.69 7.43 -9.23
CA ASN A 46 18.43 8.69 -9.31
C ASN A 46 19.07 9.07 -7.98
N LEU A 47 18.38 8.86 -6.85
CA LEU A 47 18.89 9.14 -5.52
C LEU A 47 20.16 8.33 -5.24
N PHE A 48 20.15 7.02 -5.50
CA PHE A 48 21.34 6.20 -5.35
C PHE A 48 22.42 6.55 -6.38
N THR A 49 22.04 6.87 -7.62
CA THR A 49 23.00 7.34 -8.64
C THR A 49 23.72 8.61 -8.19
N GLU A 50 23.01 9.55 -7.55
CA GLU A 50 23.59 10.78 -7.00
C GLU A 50 24.40 10.51 -5.73
N ALA A 51 23.91 9.65 -4.83
CA ALA A 51 24.61 9.23 -3.62
C ALA A 51 25.97 8.58 -3.93
N TYR A 52 26.01 7.67 -4.90
CA TYR A 52 27.23 6.98 -5.30
C TYR A 52 28.00 7.66 -6.43
N ALA A 53 27.65 8.90 -6.84
CA ALA A 53 28.30 9.56 -7.99
C ALA A 53 29.82 9.77 -7.82
N GLY A 54 30.29 9.73 -6.59
CA GLY A 54 31.70 9.82 -6.20
C GLY A 54 32.46 8.49 -6.17
N THR A 55 31.79 7.37 -6.43
CA THR A 55 32.30 6.02 -6.17
C THR A 55 32.30 5.23 -7.47
N ASP A 56 33.47 4.68 -7.85
CA ASP A 56 33.57 3.80 -9.03
C ASP A 56 33.49 2.32 -8.62
N VAL A 57 34.11 1.96 -7.49
CA VAL A 57 34.08 0.62 -6.88
C VAL A 57 33.99 0.76 -5.36
N GLU A 58 33.09 0.05 -4.71
CA GLU A 58 33.05 -0.09 -3.24
C GLU A 58 33.65 -1.44 -2.85
N VAL A 59 34.41 -1.47 -1.76
CA VAL A 59 34.91 -2.69 -1.12
C VAL A 59 34.26 -2.84 0.26
N ARG A 60 33.57 -3.96 0.48
CA ARG A 60 32.85 -4.25 1.74
C ARG A 60 32.97 -5.73 2.12
N SER A 61 32.49 -6.07 3.32
CA SER A 61 32.41 -7.46 3.77
C SER A 61 31.38 -8.26 2.99
N THR A 62 31.70 -9.53 2.71
CA THR A 62 30.76 -10.53 2.17
C THR A 62 29.88 -11.16 3.25
N GLN A 63 30.22 -10.97 4.53
CA GLN A 63 29.38 -11.36 5.65
C GLN A 63 28.29 -10.31 5.83
N VAL A 64 27.16 -10.58 5.19
CA VAL A 64 25.94 -9.79 5.24
C VAL A 64 24.86 -10.64 5.90
N ILE A 65 24.28 -10.12 6.97
CA ILE A 65 23.12 -10.71 7.61
C ILE A 65 21.92 -9.87 7.19
N ALA A 66 20.97 -10.51 6.51
CA ALA A 66 19.73 -9.84 6.15
C ALA A 66 18.88 -9.63 7.40
N SER A 67 18.51 -8.38 7.67
CA SER A 67 17.56 -7.99 8.72
C SER A 67 16.34 -7.33 8.06
N GLY A 68 15.18 -7.44 8.70
CA GLY A 68 13.89 -6.98 8.17
C GLY A 68 13.83 -5.47 7.85
N GLU A 69 14.75 -4.67 8.37
CA GLU A 69 14.87 -3.24 8.05
C GLU A 69 16.04 -2.92 7.13
N ARG A 70 17.17 -3.62 7.25
CA ARG A 70 18.36 -3.40 6.43
C ARG A 70 19.33 -4.57 6.50
N ASP A 71 19.97 -4.89 5.37
CA ASP A 71 21.11 -5.79 5.37
C ASP A 71 22.26 -5.19 6.19
N ILE A 72 22.77 -5.93 7.18
CA ILE A 72 23.86 -5.51 8.04
C ILE A 72 25.12 -6.25 7.62
N ALA A 73 26.08 -5.52 7.07
CA ALA A 73 27.39 -6.06 6.70
C ALA A 73 28.37 -5.95 7.88
N ALA A 74 29.24 -6.94 8.04
CA ALA A 74 30.34 -6.86 9.00
C ALA A 74 31.29 -5.71 8.61
N THR A 75 31.82 -5.02 9.61
CA THR A 75 32.76 -3.89 9.40
C THR A 75 34.10 -4.37 8.85
N VAL A 76 34.76 -3.50 8.08
CA VAL A 76 36.13 -3.70 7.58
C VAL A 76 37.13 -2.82 8.34
N ASP A 77 38.39 -3.28 8.46
CA ASP A 77 39.44 -2.54 9.18
C ASP A 77 39.93 -1.32 8.37
N GLU A 78 40.13 -0.18 9.04
CA GLU A 78 40.58 1.08 8.43
C GLU A 78 41.92 0.94 7.70
N SER A 79 42.79 0.02 8.11
CA SER A 79 44.05 -0.25 7.41
C SER A 79 43.86 -0.67 5.94
N LEU A 80 42.68 -1.20 5.59
CA LEU A 80 42.30 -1.54 4.22
C LEU A 80 42.35 -0.32 3.29
N VAL A 81 42.09 0.89 3.79
CA VAL A 81 42.14 2.13 3.00
C VAL A 81 43.53 2.35 2.42
N ASP A 82 44.57 2.22 3.25
CA ASP A 82 45.98 2.38 2.82
C ASP A 82 46.45 1.25 1.91
N GLU A 83 45.91 0.04 2.07
CA GLU A 83 46.20 -1.10 1.20
C GLU A 83 45.57 -0.92 -0.19
N LEU A 84 44.30 -0.53 -0.25
CA LEU A 84 43.57 -0.31 -1.49
C LEU A 84 44.12 0.91 -2.25
N ALA A 85 44.52 1.98 -1.55
CA ALA A 85 45.14 3.16 -2.16
C ALA A 85 46.46 2.86 -2.89
N GLN A 86 47.11 1.73 -2.62
CA GLN A 86 48.35 1.31 -3.28
C GLN A 86 48.13 0.47 -4.55
N ILE A 87 46.88 0.09 -4.85
CA ILE A 87 46.54 -0.71 -6.03
C ILE A 87 46.62 0.16 -7.29
N ASP A 88 47.27 -0.35 -8.33
CA ASP A 88 47.38 0.32 -9.63
C ASP A 88 45.98 0.57 -10.22
N GLY A 89 45.69 1.81 -10.59
CA GLY A 89 44.38 2.25 -11.08
C GLY A 89 43.45 2.85 -10.03
N VAL A 90 43.80 2.82 -8.74
CA VAL A 90 43.09 3.56 -7.68
C VAL A 90 43.66 4.99 -7.56
N ALA A 91 42.83 6.00 -7.78
CA ALA A 91 43.18 7.41 -7.58
C ALA A 91 43.02 7.85 -6.13
N THR A 92 41.95 7.39 -5.46
CA THR A 92 41.63 7.73 -4.07
C THR A 92 40.86 6.58 -3.45
N ALA A 93 41.22 6.21 -2.22
CA ALA A 93 40.45 5.31 -1.38
C ALA A 93 39.83 6.14 -0.24
N ILE A 94 38.53 5.98 -0.02
CA ILE A 94 37.72 6.81 0.87
C ILE A 94 37.13 5.89 1.93
N PRO A 95 37.42 6.11 3.23
CA PRO A 95 36.74 5.37 4.28
C PRO A 95 35.26 5.76 4.29
N VAL A 96 34.38 4.77 4.30
CA VAL A 96 32.93 4.97 4.44
C VAL A 96 32.52 4.45 5.81
N VAL A 97 31.92 5.34 6.59
CA VAL A 97 31.27 5.03 7.85
C VAL A 97 29.80 5.31 7.67
N GLU A 98 28.96 4.37 8.07
CA GLU A 98 27.52 4.52 8.00
C GLU A 98 26.88 3.96 9.27
N GLY A 99 25.84 4.64 9.72
CA GLY A 99 24.99 4.21 10.83
C GLY A 99 23.76 5.10 10.91
N THR A 100 22.97 4.95 11.97
CA THR A 100 21.76 5.75 12.16
C THR A 100 22.08 7.04 12.92
N ALA A 101 21.62 8.18 12.41
CA ALA A 101 21.77 9.47 13.10
C ALA A 101 20.55 10.37 12.87
N GLN A 102 19.86 10.70 13.95
CA GLN A 102 18.64 11.50 13.92
C GLN A 102 18.85 12.84 14.63
N VAL A 103 18.69 13.94 13.91
CA VAL A 103 18.87 15.30 14.46
C VAL A 103 17.63 15.74 15.23
N VAL A 104 17.83 16.38 16.39
CA VAL A 104 16.75 17.02 17.15
C VAL A 104 16.61 18.48 16.75
N GLY A 105 15.37 18.94 16.51
CA GLY A 105 15.04 20.32 16.17
C GLY A 105 15.20 21.29 17.33
N SER A 106 15.06 22.58 17.02
CA SER A 106 15.13 23.65 18.04
C SER A 106 13.94 23.66 19.02
N ASP A 107 12.85 22.98 18.66
CA ASP A 107 11.67 22.69 19.48
C ASP A 107 11.86 21.48 20.42
N GLY A 108 12.92 20.70 20.23
CA GLY A 108 13.20 19.49 21.00
C GLY A 108 12.59 18.23 20.40
N GLU A 109 11.97 18.31 19.22
CA GLU A 109 11.39 17.15 18.52
C GLU A 109 12.42 16.54 17.55
N PRO A 110 12.57 15.21 17.48
CA PRO A 110 13.45 14.57 16.50
C PRO A 110 12.92 14.74 15.07
N ILE A 111 13.84 14.91 14.11
CA ILE A 111 13.52 15.17 12.70
C ILE A 111 13.78 13.90 11.89
N GLY A 112 12.78 13.48 11.09
CA GLY A 112 12.88 12.27 10.26
C GLY A 112 12.17 11.07 10.90
N GLY A 113 12.58 9.85 10.56
CA GLY A 113 12.08 8.60 11.17
C GLY A 113 10.68 8.12 10.72
N ASN A 114 9.90 8.97 10.06
CA ASN A 114 8.54 8.65 9.60
C ASN A 114 8.50 8.01 8.20
N GLY A 115 9.30 6.95 7.99
CA GLY A 115 9.31 6.14 6.77
C GLY A 115 10.70 6.09 6.10
N PRO A 116 11.19 7.19 5.50
CA PRO A 116 12.57 7.23 4.97
C PRO A 116 13.62 7.23 6.09
N PRO A 117 14.80 6.62 5.88
CA PRO A 117 15.83 6.47 6.92
C PRO A 117 16.52 7.76 7.35
N THR A 118 17.05 7.76 8.58
CA THR A 118 17.91 8.84 9.12
C THR A 118 19.36 8.39 9.20
N ILE A 119 20.21 8.85 8.28
CA ILE A 119 21.55 8.33 8.06
C ILE A 119 22.61 9.24 8.68
N GLY A 120 23.49 8.66 9.47
CA GLY A 120 24.77 9.22 9.90
C GLY A 120 25.90 8.68 9.03
N THR A 121 26.79 9.54 8.57
CA THR A 121 27.97 9.13 7.81
C THR A 121 29.14 10.08 8.02
N ASN A 122 30.31 9.78 7.48
CA ASN A 122 31.48 10.67 7.54
C ASN A 122 31.54 11.64 6.35
N TRP A 123 32.03 12.84 6.62
CA TRP A 123 32.47 13.80 5.63
C TRP A 123 33.86 13.41 5.13
N PHE A 124 34.07 13.47 3.82
CA PHE A 124 35.38 13.24 3.21
C PHE A 124 35.73 14.31 2.19
N ASP A 125 36.99 14.72 2.15
CA ASP A 125 37.47 15.70 1.18
C ASP A 125 38.04 14.98 -0.05
N ALA A 126 37.19 14.70 -1.04
CA ALA A 126 37.57 14.12 -2.33
C ALA A 126 37.18 15.02 -3.51
N ASP A 127 37.94 14.92 -4.61
CA ASP A 127 37.67 15.68 -5.85
C ASP A 127 36.26 15.41 -6.41
N ARG A 128 35.71 14.22 -6.16
CA ARG A 128 34.34 13.81 -6.52
C ARG A 128 33.46 13.53 -5.30
N ASN A 129 33.46 14.39 -4.28
CA ASN A 129 32.47 14.28 -3.20
C ASN A 129 31.05 14.62 -3.74
N PRO A 130 30.04 13.72 -3.59
CA PRO A 130 28.66 13.97 -4.05
C PRO A 130 27.90 15.00 -3.20
N TYR A 131 28.40 15.34 -2.02
CA TYR A 131 27.83 16.30 -1.10
C TYR A 131 28.34 17.71 -1.37
N VAL A 132 27.42 18.67 -1.48
CA VAL A 132 27.74 20.08 -1.74
C VAL A 132 27.40 20.92 -0.51
N LEU A 133 28.41 21.56 0.09
CA LEU A 133 28.19 22.54 1.15
C LEU A 133 27.49 23.78 0.58
N VAL A 134 26.28 24.05 1.07
CA VAL A 134 25.50 25.25 0.73
C VAL A 134 25.76 26.40 1.69
N ASP A 135 26.05 26.09 2.96
CA ASP A 135 26.47 27.07 3.96
C ASP A 135 27.48 26.45 4.97
N GLY A 136 28.30 27.31 5.57
CA GLY A 136 29.28 26.91 6.58
C GLY A 136 30.52 26.20 6.00
N ARG A 137 30.94 25.10 6.64
CA ARG A 137 32.17 24.37 6.34
C ARG A 137 32.05 22.88 6.73
N ALA A 138 32.98 22.07 6.22
CA ALA A 138 33.17 20.69 6.65
C ALA A 138 33.46 20.58 8.17
N PRO A 139 33.06 19.47 8.81
CA PRO A 139 33.43 19.18 10.19
C PRO A 139 34.96 19.03 10.29
N ARG A 140 35.55 19.53 11.38
CA ARG A 140 36.98 19.33 11.63
C ARG A 140 37.17 18.16 12.57
N ALA A 141 38.26 17.42 12.37
CA ALA A 141 38.77 16.44 13.31
C ALA A 141 38.80 16.99 14.74
N ARG A 142 37.84 16.54 15.53
CA ARG A 142 37.75 16.63 16.99
C ARG A 142 37.36 15.23 17.44
N SER A 143 38.20 14.58 18.23
CA SER A 143 37.84 13.33 18.93
C SER A 143 36.49 13.50 19.64
N ALA A 144 35.70 12.44 19.84
CA ALA A 144 34.44 12.54 20.58
C ALA A 144 34.60 13.04 22.03
N GLY A 145 35.84 13.10 22.56
CA GLY A 145 36.17 13.78 23.81
C GLY A 145 36.12 15.33 23.80
N ALA A 146 35.74 15.96 22.69
CA ALA A 146 35.44 17.39 22.66
C ALA A 146 34.11 17.71 23.36
N GLU A 147 33.96 18.90 23.95
CA GLU A 147 32.71 19.32 24.60
C GLU A 147 31.50 19.32 23.64
N LEU A 148 31.76 19.48 22.34
CA LEU A 148 30.79 19.37 21.24
C LEU A 148 31.46 18.78 20.00
N VAL A 149 30.83 17.76 19.42
CA VAL A 149 31.18 17.19 18.11
C VAL A 149 30.68 18.15 17.02
N GLU A 150 31.49 18.38 15.99
CA GLU A 150 31.08 19.22 14.86
C GLU A 150 30.37 18.36 13.81
N VAL A 151 29.18 18.77 13.35
CA VAL A 151 28.44 18.07 12.31
C VAL A 151 28.03 18.99 11.17
N VAL A 152 27.89 18.41 9.99
CA VAL A 152 27.16 19.02 8.87
C VAL A 152 25.81 18.31 8.77
N ILE A 153 24.74 19.06 8.55
CA ILE A 153 23.38 18.51 8.45
C ILE A 153 22.80 18.76 7.06
N ASP A 154 21.85 17.92 6.66
CA ASP A 154 21.10 18.11 5.43
C ASP A 154 20.26 19.41 5.46
N SER A 155 20.16 20.09 4.32
CA SER A 155 19.36 21.31 4.17
C SER A 155 17.89 21.15 4.59
N GLY A 156 17.27 20.01 4.32
CA GLY A 156 15.89 19.71 4.72
C GLY A 156 15.75 19.55 6.23
N VAL A 157 16.78 19.02 6.90
CA VAL A 157 16.86 18.96 8.36
C VAL A 157 17.01 20.36 8.94
N ALA A 158 17.88 21.19 8.37
CA ALA A 158 18.08 22.57 8.81
C ALA A 158 16.78 23.39 8.69
N ASP A 159 16.07 23.28 7.56
CA ASP A 159 14.81 23.97 7.32
C ASP A 159 13.69 23.50 8.25
N THR A 160 13.57 22.18 8.47
CA THR A 160 12.50 21.59 9.30
C THR A 160 12.74 21.84 10.78
N GLY A 161 13.98 21.70 11.24
CA GLY A 161 14.37 21.90 12.64
C GLY A 161 14.57 23.35 13.06
N GLU A 162 14.44 24.28 12.10
CA GLU A 162 14.80 25.70 12.25
C GLU A 162 16.26 25.90 12.76
N LEU A 163 17.19 25.07 12.27
CA LEU A 163 18.60 25.07 12.67
C LEU A 163 19.48 25.84 11.67
N ALA A 164 20.50 26.53 12.17
CA ALA A 164 21.48 27.26 11.39
C ALA A 164 22.93 26.91 11.76
N VAL A 165 23.88 27.28 10.90
CA VAL A 165 25.31 27.15 11.19
C VAL A 165 25.68 27.96 12.44
N GLY A 166 26.28 27.29 13.42
CA GLY A 166 26.66 27.80 14.73
C GLY A 166 25.71 27.41 15.86
N ASP A 167 24.56 26.80 15.54
CA ASP A 167 23.62 26.31 16.54
C ASP A 167 24.14 25.04 17.22
N ARG A 168 23.70 24.85 18.46
CA ARG A 168 23.97 23.65 19.25
C ARG A 168 22.69 22.85 19.34
N THR A 169 22.78 21.58 18.97
CA THR A 169 21.65 20.65 19.05
C THR A 169 22.13 19.28 19.51
N THR A 170 21.23 18.30 19.51
CA THR A 170 21.51 16.90 19.82
C THR A 170 21.30 16.07 18.56
N VAL A 171 22.20 15.11 18.32
CA VAL A 171 22.00 14.03 17.36
C VAL A 171 21.83 12.75 18.15
N ARG A 172 20.75 12.01 17.90
CA ARG A 172 20.52 10.69 18.48
C ARG A 172 21.24 9.66 17.62
N VAL A 173 22.17 8.97 18.26
CA VAL A 173 23.03 7.90 17.72
C VAL A 173 22.96 6.74 18.71
N PRO A 174 21.76 6.17 18.82
CA PRO A 174 21.05 5.78 20.06
C PRO A 174 21.22 6.65 21.32
N GLU A 175 22.45 6.97 21.70
CA GLU A 175 22.77 7.91 22.76
C GLU A 175 22.60 9.37 22.27
N PRO A 176 22.14 10.30 23.13
CA PRO A 176 22.12 11.71 22.80
C PRO A 176 23.55 12.25 22.69
N LEU A 177 23.94 12.66 21.49
CA LEU A 177 25.22 13.29 21.23
C LEU A 177 25.05 14.81 21.08
N PRO A 178 25.59 15.63 22.01
CA PRO A 178 25.61 17.08 21.84
C PRO A 178 26.53 17.49 20.69
N VAL A 179 25.99 18.23 19.72
CA VAL A 179 26.70 18.65 18.51
C VAL A 179 26.64 20.17 18.29
N GLU A 180 27.59 20.68 17.52
CA GLU A 180 27.58 22.01 16.92
C GLU A 180 27.39 21.86 15.40
N VAL A 181 26.38 22.52 14.84
CA VAL A 181 26.14 22.56 13.40
C VAL A 181 27.17 23.49 12.77
N VAL A 182 28.13 22.98 11.99
CA VAL A 182 29.19 23.79 11.36
C VAL A 182 29.03 23.99 9.86
N GLY A 183 28.11 23.26 9.25
CA GLY A 183 27.74 23.41 7.85
C GLY A 183 26.39 22.81 7.54
N ILE A 184 25.85 23.20 6.39
CA ILE A 184 24.64 22.64 5.80
C ILE A 184 25.01 22.17 4.40
N ALA A 185 24.65 20.93 4.08
CA ALA A 185 24.95 20.32 2.78
C ALA A 185 23.68 19.82 2.08
N GLU A 186 23.81 19.62 0.78
CA GLU A 186 22.81 18.99 -0.09
C GLU A 186 23.48 17.85 -0.86
N LEU A 187 22.73 16.78 -1.12
CA LEU A 187 23.16 15.75 -2.07
C LEU A 187 22.95 16.25 -3.51
N GLY A 188 23.99 16.15 -4.34
CA GLY A 188 23.88 16.41 -5.77
C GLY A 188 23.48 17.85 -6.11
N SER A 189 22.36 18.02 -6.84
CA SER A 189 21.92 19.31 -7.41
C SER A 189 20.85 20.08 -6.61
N GLY A 190 20.56 19.64 -5.38
CA GLY A 190 19.70 20.35 -4.43
C GLY A 190 18.23 19.93 -4.42
N GLU A 191 17.90 18.70 -4.81
CA GLU A 191 16.55 18.15 -4.58
C GLU A 191 16.48 17.47 -3.21
N GLN A 192 15.57 17.95 -2.34
CA GLN A 192 15.30 17.35 -1.03
C GLN A 192 14.89 15.88 -1.17
N LEU A 193 15.56 14.99 -0.44
CA LEU A 193 15.51 13.54 -0.58
C LEU A 193 14.28 12.91 0.09
N GLY A 194 13.10 13.49 -0.09
CA GLY A 194 11.84 12.79 0.16
C GLY A 194 11.61 12.38 1.60
N GLY A 195 12.31 13.01 2.55
CA GLY A 195 12.30 12.69 3.96
C GLY A 195 13.52 11.90 4.47
N VAL A 196 14.45 11.45 3.61
CA VAL A 196 15.76 10.93 4.05
C VAL A 196 16.56 12.08 4.64
N THR A 197 17.17 11.87 5.81
CA THR A 197 18.01 12.87 6.47
C THR A 197 19.44 12.39 6.56
N PHE A 198 20.40 13.28 6.31
CA PHE A 198 21.83 13.00 6.47
C PHE A 198 22.46 13.87 7.55
N THR A 199 23.31 13.25 8.35
CA THR A 199 24.22 13.92 9.29
C THR A 199 25.64 13.48 9.00
N TRP A 200 26.52 14.42 8.66
CA TRP A 200 27.92 14.15 8.36
C TRP A 200 28.83 14.54 9.52
N PHE A 201 29.60 13.57 10.00
CA PHE A 201 30.62 13.70 11.04
C PHE A 201 32.02 13.81 10.42
N ASP A 202 33.03 14.12 11.22
CA ASP A 202 34.42 13.77 10.86
C ASP A 202 34.60 12.24 10.89
N THR A 203 35.49 11.65 10.08
CA THR A 203 35.65 10.19 10.01
C THR A 203 35.92 9.55 11.36
N GLU A 204 36.87 10.06 12.16
CA GLU A 204 37.20 9.47 13.47
C GLU A 204 36.00 9.54 14.42
N ALA A 205 35.28 10.66 14.39
CA ALA A 205 34.06 10.84 15.17
C ALA A 205 32.92 9.92 14.69
N ALA A 206 32.77 9.72 13.37
CA ALA A 206 31.79 8.81 12.80
C ALA A 206 32.06 7.38 13.24
N GLN A 207 33.32 6.93 13.17
CA GLN A 207 33.72 5.56 13.57
C GLN A 207 33.43 5.31 15.05
N GLU A 208 33.81 6.25 15.92
CA GLU A 208 33.56 6.16 17.36
C GLU A 208 32.06 6.16 17.69
N VAL A 209 31.28 7.02 17.04
CA VAL A 209 29.87 7.26 17.38
C VAL A 209 28.92 6.26 16.72
N LEU A 210 29.15 5.91 15.45
CA LEU A 210 28.24 5.10 14.64
C LEU A 210 28.61 3.62 14.62
N LEU A 211 29.88 3.28 14.83
CA LEU A 211 30.37 1.89 14.81
C LEU A 211 30.94 1.43 16.16
N GLY A 212 31.14 2.33 17.12
CA GLY A 212 31.73 2.02 18.43
C GLY A 212 33.22 1.68 18.40
N ASP A 213 33.87 1.75 17.22
CA ASP A 213 35.27 1.39 17.01
C ASP A 213 35.91 2.36 16.02
N THR A 214 36.93 3.09 16.48
CA THR A 214 37.71 4.06 15.68
C THR A 214 38.51 3.46 14.53
N THR A 215 38.54 2.14 14.40
CA THR A 215 39.24 1.42 13.33
C THR A 215 38.29 0.65 12.41
N ALA A 216 36.99 0.65 12.70
CA ALA A 216 36.00 -0.01 11.87
C ALA A 216 35.50 0.93 10.76
N LEU A 217 35.13 0.36 9.61
CA LEU A 217 34.48 1.03 8.49
C LEU A 217 33.32 0.17 8.01
N TYR A 218 32.28 0.81 7.48
CA TYR A 218 31.21 0.10 6.76
C TYR A 218 31.75 -0.44 5.43
N ALA A 219 32.46 0.40 4.68
CA ALA A 219 33.07 0.06 3.41
C ALA A 219 34.26 0.97 3.08
N VAL A 220 34.94 0.68 1.96
CA VAL A 220 35.93 1.57 1.36
C VAL A 220 35.55 1.87 -0.09
N ASP A 221 35.30 3.15 -0.35
CA ASP A 221 34.95 3.66 -1.67
C ASP A 221 36.20 4.00 -2.47
N LEU A 222 36.27 3.53 -3.71
CA LEU A 222 37.41 3.72 -4.61
C LEU A 222 37.02 4.59 -5.80
N GLN A 223 37.86 5.60 -6.04
CA GLN A 223 37.84 6.39 -7.26
C GLN A 223 38.92 5.90 -8.21
N ALA A 224 38.55 5.65 -9.47
CA ALA A 224 39.44 5.18 -10.50
C ALA A 224 40.33 6.29 -11.04
N GLU A 225 41.57 5.95 -11.40
CA GLU A 225 42.44 6.85 -12.15
C GLU A 225 41.85 7.23 -13.52
N PRO A 226 42.15 8.43 -14.05
CA PRO A 226 41.66 8.83 -15.36
C PRO A 226 42.02 7.84 -16.47
N GLY A 227 41.00 7.19 -17.04
CA GLY A 227 41.14 6.22 -18.13
C GLY A 227 40.98 4.76 -17.73
N VAL A 228 40.87 4.46 -16.43
CA VAL A 228 40.48 3.15 -15.91
C VAL A 228 38.95 3.08 -15.82
N SER A 229 38.36 1.98 -16.28
CA SER A 229 36.91 1.77 -16.15
C SER A 229 36.56 1.13 -14.80
N PRO A 230 35.35 1.38 -14.24
CA PRO A 230 34.90 0.73 -13.01
C PRO A 230 35.03 -0.80 -13.05
N ASP A 231 34.68 -1.44 -14.18
CA ASP A 231 34.82 -2.89 -14.36
C ASP A 231 36.28 -3.38 -14.29
N GLU A 232 37.20 -2.61 -14.87
CA GLU A 232 38.64 -2.91 -14.86
C GLU A 232 39.22 -2.72 -13.46
N LEU A 233 38.80 -1.67 -12.77
CA LEU A 233 39.19 -1.42 -11.38
C LEU A 233 38.68 -2.54 -10.47
N ARG A 234 37.40 -2.87 -10.55
CA ARG A 234 36.77 -3.95 -9.77
C ARG A 234 37.51 -5.26 -9.98
N SER A 235 37.78 -5.66 -11.22
CA SER A 235 38.52 -6.89 -11.51
C SER A 235 39.95 -6.90 -10.96
N THR A 236 40.59 -5.74 -10.87
CA THR A 236 41.95 -5.60 -10.33
C THR A 236 41.93 -5.72 -8.81
N VAL A 237 41.00 -5.01 -8.16
CA VAL A 237 40.82 -5.02 -6.70
C VAL A 237 40.36 -6.40 -6.22
N SER A 238 39.35 -7.02 -6.84
CA SER A 238 38.88 -8.36 -6.46
C SER A 238 39.96 -9.43 -6.54
N ALA A 239 41.00 -9.25 -7.36
CA ALA A 239 42.10 -10.21 -7.46
C ALA A 239 43.08 -10.15 -6.27
N THR A 240 43.06 -9.05 -5.50
CA THR A 240 43.90 -8.83 -4.32
C THR A 240 43.14 -8.96 -3.01
N LEU A 241 41.81 -8.91 -3.04
CA LEU A 241 40.98 -9.04 -1.83
C LEU A 241 41.02 -10.47 -1.25
N PRO A 242 40.93 -10.59 0.09
CA PRO A 242 40.71 -11.87 0.75
C PRO A 242 39.27 -12.37 0.49
N ALA A 243 38.98 -13.62 0.89
CA ALA A 243 37.74 -14.29 0.50
C ALA A 243 36.47 -13.77 1.21
N ASP A 244 36.67 -13.05 2.30
CA ASP A 244 35.68 -12.41 3.16
C ASP A 244 35.30 -11.00 2.68
N LEU A 245 36.01 -10.44 1.70
CA LEU A 245 35.73 -9.13 1.11
C LEU A 245 35.33 -9.25 -0.36
N GLU A 246 34.45 -8.35 -0.80
CA GLU A 246 34.06 -8.22 -2.20
C GLU A 246 34.27 -6.80 -2.71
N ALA A 247 34.37 -6.66 -4.04
CA ALA A 247 34.41 -5.38 -4.71
C ALA A 247 33.24 -5.29 -5.69
N LEU A 248 32.42 -4.25 -5.55
CA LEU A 248 31.23 -4.01 -6.35
C LEU A 248 31.39 -2.70 -7.12
N THR A 249 31.02 -2.69 -8.39
CA THR A 249 30.92 -1.42 -9.14
C THR A 249 29.75 -0.59 -8.62
N GLN A 250 29.80 0.72 -8.87
CA GLN A 250 28.68 1.63 -8.62
C GLN A 250 27.32 1.09 -9.12
N GLN A 251 27.28 0.50 -10.33
CA GLN A 251 26.03 -0.02 -10.89
C GLN A 251 25.57 -1.30 -10.19
N GLU A 252 26.51 -2.17 -9.77
CA GLU A 252 26.17 -3.38 -9.01
C GLU A 252 25.56 -3.01 -7.65
N LEU A 253 26.09 -2.01 -6.95
CA LEU A 253 25.52 -1.48 -5.69
C LEU A 253 24.10 -0.96 -5.88
N ILE A 254 23.91 -0.08 -6.87
CA ILE A 254 22.58 0.48 -7.17
C ILE A 254 21.59 -0.64 -7.53
N ASP A 255 22.01 -1.61 -8.33
CA ASP A 255 21.14 -2.74 -8.74
C ASP A 255 20.77 -3.62 -7.54
N GLU A 256 21.68 -3.83 -6.59
CA GLU A 256 21.45 -4.60 -5.36
C GLU A 256 20.49 -3.89 -4.40
N GLU A 257 20.74 -2.62 -4.09
CA GLU A 257 19.87 -1.78 -3.25
C GLU A 257 18.46 -1.65 -3.84
N MET A 258 18.37 -1.45 -5.15
CA MET A 258 17.08 -1.41 -5.85
C MET A 258 16.36 -2.75 -5.84
N ALA A 259 17.10 -3.87 -5.87
CA ALA A 259 16.52 -5.20 -5.80
C ALA A 259 15.97 -5.51 -4.40
N ALA A 260 16.69 -5.14 -3.34
CA ALA A 260 16.22 -5.23 -1.96
C ALA A 260 14.94 -4.40 -1.75
N LEU A 261 14.95 -3.12 -2.14
CA LEU A 261 13.76 -2.26 -2.06
C LEU A 261 12.58 -2.77 -2.92
N GLU A 262 12.83 -3.43 -4.06
CA GLU A 262 11.79 -4.06 -4.88
C GLU A 262 11.25 -5.36 -4.29
N ALA A 263 12.04 -6.11 -3.53
CA ALA A 263 11.59 -7.32 -2.85
C ALA A 263 10.53 -6.99 -1.78
N ASP A 264 10.74 -5.93 -1.01
CA ASP A 264 9.90 -5.61 0.14
C ASP A 264 8.90 -4.49 -0.18
N PHE A 265 9.34 -3.24 -0.03
CA PHE A 265 8.46 -2.07 -0.02
C PHE A 265 7.88 -1.73 -1.41
N LEU A 266 8.73 -1.56 -2.43
CA LEU A 266 8.28 -1.16 -3.76
C LEU A 266 7.48 -2.29 -4.43
N GLY A 267 7.85 -3.55 -4.20
CA GLY A 267 7.14 -4.72 -4.72
C GLY A 267 5.72 -4.81 -4.17
N PHE A 268 5.57 -4.71 -2.85
CA PHE A 268 4.28 -4.67 -2.18
C PHE A 268 3.42 -3.50 -2.67
N PHE A 269 3.99 -2.28 -2.67
CA PHE A 269 3.28 -1.06 -3.06
C PHE A 269 2.83 -1.10 -4.53
N LYS A 270 3.70 -1.52 -5.45
CA LYS A 270 3.41 -1.69 -6.88
C LYS A 270 2.35 -2.75 -7.12
N THR A 271 2.43 -3.88 -6.43
CA THR A 271 1.43 -4.96 -6.52
C THR A 271 0.06 -4.47 -6.06
N PHE A 272 0.03 -3.74 -4.95
CA PHE A 272 -1.19 -3.13 -4.40
C PHE A 272 -1.83 -2.15 -5.40
N LEU A 273 -1.03 -1.21 -5.91
CA LEU A 273 -1.45 -0.23 -6.91
C LEU A 273 -1.95 -0.88 -8.20
N LEU A 274 -1.27 -1.92 -8.71
CA LEU A 274 -1.67 -2.68 -9.89
C LEU A 274 -2.96 -3.47 -9.66
N ALA A 275 -3.15 -4.07 -8.47
CA ALA A 275 -4.39 -4.73 -8.10
C ALA A 275 -5.56 -3.75 -8.17
N PHE A 276 -5.37 -2.53 -7.66
CA PHE A 276 -6.38 -1.47 -7.74
C PHE A 276 -6.63 -1.01 -9.17
N ALA A 277 -5.59 -0.84 -9.98
CA ALA A 277 -5.75 -0.53 -11.40
C ALA A 277 -6.55 -1.62 -12.13
N GLY A 278 -6.32 -2.89 -11.79
CA GLY A 278 -7.11 -4.03 -12.25
C GLY A 278 -8.59 -3.91 -11.87
N VAL A 279 -8.90 -3.56 -10.62
CA VAL A 279 -10.27 -3.30 -10.15
C VAL A 279 -10.91 -2.14 -10.92
N ALA A 280 -10.22 -1.01 -11.08
CA ALA A 280 -10.72 0.14 -11.82
C ALA A 280 -11.01 -0.21 -13.29
N LEU A 281 -10.14 -0.99 -13.92
CA LEU A 281 -10.33 -1.52 -15.26
C LEU A 281 -11.52 -2.49 -15.33
N LEU A 282 -11.74 -3.32 -14.32
CA LEU A 282 -12.89 -4.23 -14.25
C LEU A 282 -14.21 -3.44 -14.17
N VAL A 283 -14.27 -2.42 -13.32
CA VAL A 283 -15.43 -1.51 -13.22
C VAL A 283 -15.66 -0.79 -14.54
N ALA A 284 -14.59 -0.28 -15.16
CA ALA A 284 -14.67 0.36 -16.48
C ALA A 284 -15.17 -0.61 -17.55
N ALA A 285 -14.62 -1.83 -17.63
CA ALA A 285 -15.03 -2.88 -18.56
C ALA A 285 -16.51 -3.21 -18.44
N PHE A 286 -17.03 -3.29 -17.21
CA PHE A 286 -18.44 -3.55 -16.96
C PHE A 286 -19.33 -2.38 -17.41
N SER A 287 -18.93 -1.14 -17.12
CA SER A 287 -19.61 0.07 -17.59
C SER A 287 -19.62 0.16 -19.13
N ILE A 288 -18.50 -0.18 -19.76
CA ILE A 288 -18.35 -0.25 -21.22
C ILE A 288 -19.25 -1.34 -21.80
N HIS A 289 -19.23 -2.54 -21.22
CA HIS A 289 -20.05 -3.67 -21.64
C HIS A 289 -21.53 -3.29 -21.64
N ASN A 290 -22.00 -2.70 -20.54
CA ASN A 290 -23.37 -2.21 -20.43
C ASN A 290 -23.67 -1.20 -21.54
N THR A 291 -22.77 -0.24 -21.77
CA THR A 291 -22.96 0.78 -22.80
C THR A 291 -23.01 0.20 -24.21
N PHE A 292 -22.15 -0.76 -24.56
CA PHE A 292 -22.22 -1.43 -25.86
C PHE A 292 -23.45 -2.32 -25.99
N ALA A 293 -23.82 -3.08 -24.95
CA ALA A 293 -25.06 -3.87 -24.93
C ALA A 293 -26.27 -3.00 -25.29
N ILE A 294 -26.28 -1.78 -24.75
CA ILE A 294 -27.30 -0.76 -25.00
C ILE A 294 -27.24 -0.23 -26.44
N VAL A 295 -26.08 0.26 -26.91
CA VAL A 295 -25.94 0.85 -28.25
C VAL A 295 -26.32 -0.17 -29.33
N VAL A 296 -25.88 -1.41 -29.13
CA VAL A 296 -26.16 -2.53 -30.01
C VAL A 296 -27.65 -2.90 -29.97
N ALA A 297 -28.26 -2.97 -28.77
CA ALA A 297 -29.68 -3.26 -28.62
C ALA A 297 -30.57 -2.25 -29.38
N GLN A 298 -30.22 -0.96 -29.31
CA GLN A 298 -30.95 0.10 -30.00
C GLN A 298 -30.83 0.03 -31.53
N ARG A 299 -29.71 -0.48 -32.05
CA ARG A 299 -29.48 -0.68 -33.49
C ARG A 299 -29.86 -2.07 -33.99
N THR A 300 -30.55 -2.87 -33.18
CA THR A 300 -30.94 -4.23 -33.57
C THR A 300 -31.77 -4.24 -34.85
N ARG A 301 -32.66 -3.26 -35.05
CA ARG A 301 -33.48 -3.12 -36.26
C ARG A 301 -32.65 -2.78 -37.50
N GLU A 302 -31.73 -1.82 -37.39
CA GLU A 302 -30.79 -1.48 -38.48
C GLU A 302 -29.92 -2.69 -38.86
N THR A 303 -29.39 -3.37 -37.85
CA THR A 303 -28.54 -4.55 -38.04
C THR A 303 -29.33 -5.71 -38.66
N ALA A 304 -30.59 -5.89 -38.26
CA ALA A 304 -31.49 -6.86 -38.83
C ALA A 304 -31.85 -6.54 -40.29
N LEU A 305 -32.09 -5.26 -40.63
CA LEU A 305 -32.32 -4.81 -42.00
C LEU A 305 -31.10 -5.04 -42.89
N LEU A 306 -29.90 -4.66 -42.42
CA LEU A 306 -28.65 -4.95 -43.13
C LEU A 306 -28.49 -6.45 -43.40
N ARG A 307 -28.81 -7.29 -42.42
CA ARG A 307 -28.77 -8.76 -42.58
C ARG A 307 -29.88 -9.30 -43.48
N ALA A 308 -31.04 -8.66 -43.53
CA ALA A 308 -32.12 -9.01 -44.47
C ALA A 308 -31.72 -8.73 -45.92
N ILE A 309 -30.88 -7.71 -46.15
CA ILE A 309 -30.37 -7.32 -47.48
C ILE A 309 -29.06 -8.07 -47.82
N GLY A 310 -28.61 -9.00 -46.98
CA GLY A 310 -27.51 -9.93 -47.28
C GLY A 310 -26.22 -9.73 -46.47
N ALA A 311 -26.18 -8.82 -45.49
CA ALA A 311 -25.01 -8.68 -44.62
C ALA A 311 -24.77 -9.97 -43.79
N SER A 312 -23.53 -10.44 -43.78
CA SER A 312 -23.13 -11.62 -43.00
C SER A 312 -22.96 -11.30 -41.51
N ARG A 313 -23.02 -12.33 -40.66
CA ARG A 313 -22.76 -12.18 -39.21
C ARG A 313 -21.37 -11.60 -38.92
N ARG A 314 -20.37 -12.00 -39.74
CA ARG A 314 -19.00 -11.50 -39.63
C ARG A 314 -18.93 -10.00 -39.92
N GLN A 315 -19.67 -9.49 -40.90
CA GLN A 315 -19.71 -8.06 -41.24
C GLN A 315 -20.32 -7.20 -40.11
N VAL A 316 -21.33 -7.72 -39.41
CA VAL A 316 -21.89 -7.06 -38.23
C VAL A 316 -20.90 -7.05 -37.07
N LEU A 317 -20.26 -8.21 -36.80
CA LEU A 317 -19.24 -8.34 -35.77
C LEU A 317 -18.06 -7.41 -36.01
N THR A 318 -17.51 -7.36 -37.23
CA THR A 318 -16.42 -6.45 -37.58
C THR A 318 -16.85 -4.99 -37.59
N GLY A 319 -18.11 -4.68 -37.91
CA GLY A 319 -18.65 -3.32 -37.81
C GLY A 319 -18.67 -2.81 -36.36
N VAL A 320 -19.24 -3.59 -35.44
CA VAL A 320 -19.26 -3.25 -34.01
C VAL A 320 -17.84 -3.26 -33.42
N GLY A 321 -17.01 -4.22 -33.82
CA GLY A 321 -15.60 -4.27 -33.43
C GLY A 321 -14.80 -3.04 -33.89
N ALA A 322 -15.04 -2.55 -35.11
CA ALA A 322 -14.40 -1.34 -35.61
C ALA A 322 -14.85 -0.07 -34.85
N GLU A 323 -16.13 0.01 -34.46
CA GLU A 323 -16.63 1.09 -33.60
C GLU A 323 -15.99 1.03 -32.21
N ALA A 324 -15.90 -0.16 -31.62
CA ALA A 324 -15.24 -0.39 -30.34
C ALA A 324 -13.75 -0.05 -30.40
N PHE A 325 -13.05 -0.44 -31.46
CA PHE A 325 -11.65 -0.10 -31.69
C PHE A 325 -11.45 1.42 -31.77
N ALA A 326 -12.24 2.12 -32.60
CA ALA A 326 -12.13 3.57 -32.74
C ALA A 326 -12.42 4.31 -31.44
N ILE A 327 -13.46 3.91 -30.71
CA ILE A 327 -13.78 4.49 -29.39
C ILE A 327 -12.66 4.18 -28.39
N GLY A 328 -12.18 2.94 -28.35
CA GLY A 328 -11.10 2.48 -27.46
C GLY A 328 -9.82 3.27 -27.68
N THR A 329 -9.36 3.42 -28.93
CA THR A 329 -8.14 4.17 -29.25
C THR A 329 -8.25 5.64 -28.88
N ILE A 330 -9.35 6.31 -29.27
CA ILE A 330 -9.54 7.74 -28.94
C ILE A 330 -9.64 7.94 -27.43
N SER A 331 -10.40 7.08 -26.75
CA SER A 331 -10.62 7.22 -25.31
C SER A 331 -9.39 6.85 -24.50
N ALA A 332 -8.59 5.89 -24.95
CA ALA A 332 -7.32 5.56 -24.30
C ALA A 332 -6.28 6.67 -24.50
N ALA A 333 -6.24 7.33 -25.66
CA ALA A 333 -5.37 8.49 -25.87
C ALA A 333 -5.77 9.68 -24.98
N VAL A 334 -7.07 9.97 -24.85
CA VAL A 334 -7.56 11.00 -23.92
C VAL A 334 -7.35 10.57 -22.46
N GLY A 335 -7.55 9.29 -22.16
CA GLY A 335 -7.31 8.68 -20.85
C GLY A 335 -5.86 8.81 -20.41
N LEU A 336 -4.90 8.54 -21.30
CA LEU A 336 -3.48 8.76 -21.07
C LEU A 336 -3.19 10.21 -20.64
N GLY A 337 -3.71 11.20 -21.40
CA GLY A 337 -3.54 12.61 -21.04
C GLY A 337 -4.21 12.98 -19.71
N ALA A 338 -5.40 12.46 -19.44
CA ALA A 338 -6.09 12.66 -18.17
C ALA A 338 -5.36 11.98 -16.99
N GLY A 339 -4.72 10.83 -17.23
CA GLY A 339 -3.94 10.10 -16.25
C GLY A 339 -2.64 10.80 -15.90
N VAL A 340 -1.98 11.42 -16.87
CA VAL A 340 -0.85 12.33 -16.62
C VAL A 340 -1.29 13.49 -15.71
N GLY A 341 -2.44 14.11 -16.00
CA GLY A 341 -2.99 15.17 -15.14
C GLY A 341 -3.36 14.69 -13.73
N LEU A 342 -3.89 13.46 -13.62
CA LEU A 342 -4.21 12.83 -12.34
C LEU A 342 -2.94 12.54 -11.53
N ALA A 343 -1.87 12.03 -12.15
CA ALA A 343 -0.59 11.79 -11.49
C ALA A 343 0.01 13.08 -10.95
N ILE A 344 0.01 14.16 -11.73
CA ILE A 344 0.47 15.49 -11.28
C ILE A 344 -0.36 15.98 -10.09
N GLY A 345 -1.69 15.85 -10.18
CA GLY A 345 -2.58 16.29 -9.10
C GLY A 345 -2.44 15.48 -7.82
N LEU A 346 -2.19 14.16 -7.94
CA LEU A 346 -1.95 13.29 -6.79
C LEU A 346 -0.59 13.60 -6.16
N ASN A 347 0.46 13.80 -6.95
CA ASN A 347 1.76 14.20 -6.44
C ASN A 347 1.69 15.52 -5.66
N ALA A 348 1.03 16.53 -6.24
CA ALA A 348 0.85 17.82 -5.56
C ALA A 348 0.05 17.71 -4.25
N LEU A 349 -0.92 16.79 -4.17
CA LEU A 349 -1.65 16.50 -2.94
C LEU A 349 -0.75 15.82 -1.91
N LEU A 350 0.05 14.84 -2.31
CA LEU A 350 0.98 14.14 -1.44
C LEU A 350 2.04 15.09 -0.87
N THR A 351 2.64 15.94 -1.70
CA THR A 351 3.56 17.00 -1.26
C THR A 351 2.89 17.95 -0.26
N ALA A 352 1.63 18.35 -0.49
CA ALA A 352 0.90 19.22 0.43
C ALA A 352 0.54 18.56 1.78
N LEU A 353 0.56 17.23 1.84
CA LEU A 353 0.31 16.44 3.05
C LEU A 353 1.61 16.02 3.76
N GLY A 354 2.77 16.52 3.32
CA GLY A 354 4.07 16.14 3.89
C GLY A 354 4.59 14.77 3.43
N ALA A 355 3.88 14.08 2.53
CA ALA A 355 4.22 12.76 2.01
C ALA A 355 4.73 12.81 0.55
N GLY A 356 5.36 13.93 0.16
CA GLY A 356 5.82 14.14 -1.22
C GLY A 356 7.06 13.30 -1.53
N VAL A 357 6.95 12.38 -2.48
CA VAL A 357 8.12 11.64 -2.99
C VAL A 357 8.87 12.52 -4.01
N PRO A 358 10.21 12.63 -3.98
CA PRO A 358 11.00 13.31 -5.00
C PRO A 358 10.82 12.55 -6.31
N THR A 359 9.92 13.06 -7.16
CA THR A 359 9.72 12.44 -8.46
C THR A 359 10.72 13.02 -9.44
N ALA A 360 11.69 12.21 -9.89
CA ALA A 360 12.56 12.48 -11.03
C ALA A 360 11.77 12.50 -12.36
N GLY A 361 10.83 13.44 -12.46
CA GLY A 361 9.83 13.54 -13.52
C GLY A 361 8.77 12.41 -13.49
N LEU A 362 7.66 12.66 -14.18
CA LEU A 362 6.46 11.79 -14.18
C LEU A 362 6.65 10.38 -14.74
N GLY A 363 7.77 10.06 -15.38
CA GLY A 363 8.01 8.68 -15.87
C GLY A 363 7.18 8.27 -17.06
N LEU A 364 6.79 9.25 -17.88
CA LEU A 364 6.08 8.99 -19.12
C LEU A 364 7.04 8.37 -20.15
N THR A 365 7.20 7.05 -20.06
CA THR A 365 7.94 6.28 -21.06
C THR A 365 7.03 5.90 -22.22
N ALA A 366 7.64 5.62 -23.39
CA ALA A 366 6.91 5.06 -24.53
C ALA A 366 6.23 3.72 -24.16
N GLY A 367 6.82 2.95 -23.22
CA GLY A 367 6.25 1.73 -22.68
C GLY A 367 4.96 1.97 -21.91
N VAL A 368 4.93 2.92 -20.96
CA VAL A 368 3.69 3.26 -20.21
C VAL A 368 2.59 3.75 -21.15
N ALA A 369 2.93 4.64 -22.08
CA ALA A 369 1.97 5.13 -23.07
C ALA A 369 1.42 4.00 -23.95
N ALA A 370 2.29 3.09 -24.43
CA ALA A 370 1.89 1.95 -25.23
C ALA A 370 1.00 0.98 -24.44
N THR A 371 1.37 0.65 -23.19
CA THR A 371 0.60 -0.23 -22.30
C THR A 371 -0.77 0.37 -22.00
N ALA A 372 -0.85 1.65 -21.64
CA ALA A 372 -2.13 2.33 -21.37
C ALA A 372 -3.06 2.30 -22.60
N VAL A 373 -2.53 2.60 -23.79
CA VAL A 373 -3.31 2.57 -25.04
C VAL A 373 -3.73 1.14 -25.40
N LEU A 374 -2.81 0.17 -25.31
CA LEU A 374 -3.07 -1.23 -25.61
C LEU A 374 -4.14 -1.80 -24.68
N VAL A 375 -3.99 -1.63 -23.37
CA VAL A 375 -4.94 -2.09 -22.37
C VAL A 375 -6.30 -1.44 -22.58
N GLY A 376 -6.36 -0.13 -22.84
CA GLY A 376 -7.62 0.57 -23.13
C GLY A 376 -8.34 0.02 -24.35
N VAL A 377 -7.62 -0.23 -25.44
CA VAL A 377 -8.20 -0.84 -26.65
C VAL A 377 -8.66 -2.27 -26.38
N VAL A 378 -7.82 -3.11 -25.76
CA VAL A 378 -8.10 -4.52 -25.48
C VAL A 378 -9.32 -4.66 -24.56
N VAL A 379 -9.36 -3.93 -23.44
CA VAL A 379 -10.48 -3.95 -22.50
C VAL A 379 -11.77 -3.49 -23.17
N THR A 380 -11.72 -2.42 -23.98
CA THR A 380 -12.89 -1.94 -24.73
C THR A 380 -13.40 -3.00 -25.72
N MET A 381 -12.49 -3.65 -26.43
CA MET A 381 -12.82 -4.71 -27.39
C MET A 381 -13.46 -5.90 -26.67
N ILE A 382 -12.84 -6.42 -25.61
CA ILE A 382 -13.37 -7.53 -24.79
C ILE A 382 -14.78 -7.21 -24.29
N ALA A 383 -14.99 -6.02 -23.73
CA ALA A 383 -16.28 -5.59 -23.22
C ALA A 383 -17.37 -5.55 -24.32
N ALA A 384 -17.00 -5.20 -25.55
CA ALA A 384 -17.89 -5.14 -26.71
C ALA A 384 -18.17 -6.51 -27.38
N VAL A 385 -17.37 -7.55 -27.13
CA VAL A 385 -17.52 -8.88 -27.76
C VAL A 385 -18.90 -9.49 -27.49
N ALA A 386 -19.30 -9.61 -26.23
CA ALA A 386 -20.57 -10.26 -25.87
C ALA A 386 -21.81 -9.52 -26.45
N PRO A 387 -21.91 -8.19 -26.39
CA PRO A 387 -22.92 -7.41 -27.11
C PRO A 387 -22.92 -7.64 -28.63
N ALA A 388 -21.75 -7.57 -29.25
CA ALA A 388 -21.59 -7.74 -30.70
C ALA A 388 -22.03 -9.14 -31.15
N LEU A 389 -21.65 -10.17 -30.40
CA LEU A 389 -22.07 -11.56 -30.64
C LEU A 389 -23.58 -11.71 -30.54
N ARG A 390 -24.22 -11.12 -29.52
CA ARG A 390 -25.68 -11.15 -29.37
C ARG A 390 -26.37 -10.51 -30.56
N ALA A 391 -25.98 -9.31 -30.99
CA ALA A 391 -26.53 -8.66 -32.18
C ALA A 391 -26.37 -9.50 -33.45
N SER A 392 -25.20 -10.09 -33.64
CA SER A 392 -24.92 -10.93 -34.81
C SER A 392 -25.77 -12.21 -34.85
N ARG A 393 -26.38 -12.60 -33.72
CA ARG A 393 -27.23 -13.79 -33.60
C ARG A 393 -28.73 -13.49 -33.70
N VAL A 394 -29.17 -12.24 -33.55
CA VAL A 394 -30.59 -11.88 -33.67
C VAL A 394 -31.11 -12.20 -35.09
N ALA A 395 -32.21 -12.93 -35.21
CA ALA A 395 -32.77 -13.26 -36.53
C ALA A 395 -33.41 -12.03 -37.19
N PRO A 396 -33.21 -11.77 -38.50
CA PRO A 396 -33.78 -10.60 -39.18
C PRO A 396 -35.30 -10.49 -39.03
N ILE A 397 -36.01 -11.62 -39.11
CA ILE A 397 -37.47 -11.70 -38.94
C ILE A 397 -37.92 -11.42 -37.50
N ALA A 398 -37.12 -11.80 -36.49
CA ALA A 398 -37.46 -11.59 -35.09
C ALA A 398 -37.39 -10.10 -34.69
N ALA A 399 -36.48 -9.34 -35.30
CA ALA A 399 -36.36 -7.90 -35.07
C ALA A 399 -37.39 -7.05 -35.85
N LEU A 400 -38.09 -7.65 -36.83
CA LEU A 400 -39.14 -7.00 -37.61
C LEU A 400 -40.57 -7.32 -37.10
N ARG A 401 -40.74 -8.40 -36.31
CA ARG A 401 -42.01 -8.67 -35.61
C ARG A 401 -42.05 -7.87 -34.31
N GLU A 402 -43.00 -6.94 -34.24
CA GLU A 402 -43.21 -5.96 -33.15
C GLU A 402 -43.63 -6.56 -31.80
N ALA A 403 -43.71 -7.89 -31.69
CA ALA A 403 -44.08 -8.61 -30.47
C ALA A 403 -43.14 -9.80 -30.23
N ALA A 404 -41.83 -9.56 -30.16
CA ALA A 404 -41.00 -10.44 -29.34
C ALA A 404 -41.26 -10.03 -27.88
N ILE A 405 -42.26 -10.65 -27.27
CA ILE A 405 -42.46 -10.60 -25.82
C ILE A 405 -41.12 -11.02 -25.22
N ASP A 406 -40.38 -10.07 -24.66
CA ASP A 406 -39.15 -10.38 -23.93
C ASP A 406 -39.58 -11.17 -22.70
N GLN A 407 -39.52 -12.50 -22.80
CA GLN A 407 -39.73 -13.44 -21.70
C GLN A 407 -38.54 -13.31 -20.75
N SER A 408 -38.43 -12.15 -20.11
CA SER A 408 -37.35 -11.79 -19.19
C SER A 408 -37.61 -12.38 -17.80
N GLY A 409 -38.06 -13.63 -17.74
CA GLY A 409 -38.02 -14.41 -16.51
C GLY A 409 -36.58 -14.58 -16.02
N SER A 410 -36.41 -14.69 -14.70
CA SER A 410 -35.14 -15.13 -14.10
C SER A 410 -34.78 -16.49 -14.70
N SER A 411 -33.63 -16.57 -15.36
CA SER A 411 -33.15 -17.84 -15.93
C SER A 411 -32.78 -18.77 -14.78
N ALA A 412 -33.49 -19.90 -14.64
CA ALA A 412 -33.18 -20.92 -13.64
C ALA A 412 -31.71 -21.38 -13.75
N VAL A 413 -31.17 -21.44 -14.97
CA VAL A 413 -29.75 -21.75 -15.22
C VAL A 413 -28.82 -20.73 -14.56
N ARG A 414 -29.14 -19.43 -14.62
CA ARG A 414 -28.35 -18.40 -13.92
C ARG A 414 -28.48 -18.48 -12.41
N ALA A 415 -29.68 -18.80 -11.91
CA ALA A 415 -29.90 -18.98 -10.48
C ALA A 415 -29.06 -20.15 -9.95
N VAL A 416 -29.09 -21.29 -10.63
CA VAL A 416 -28.30 -22.47 -10.28
C VAL A 416 -26.81 -22.19 -10.43
N LEU A 417 -26.36 -21.72 -11.60
CA LEU A 417 -24.94 -21.42 -11.84
C LEU A 417 -24.40 -20.40 -10.84
N GLY A 418 -25.13 -19.30 -10.62
CA GLY A 418 -24.76 -18.27 -9.65
C GLY A 418 -24.73 -18.80 -8.22
N ALA A 419 -25.72 -19.60 -7.82
CA ALA A 419 -25.75 -20.22 -6.49
C ALA A 419 -24.60 -21.22 -6.31
N THR A 420 -24.31 -22.04 -7.31
CA THR A 420 -23.19 -23.01 -7.27
C THR A 420 -21.84 -22.30 -7.20
N VAL A 421 -21.62 -21.27 -8.03
CA VAL A 421 -20.36 -20.50 -8.02
C VAL A 421 -20.20 -19.73 -6.69
N THR A 422 -21.29 -19.17 -6.16
CA THR A 422 -21.26 -18.52 -4.84
C THR A 422 -20.99 -19.53 -3.73
N ALA A 423 -21.64 -20.69 -3.75
CA ALA A 423 -21.44 -21.74 -2.76
C ALA A 423 -20.01 -22.27 -2.80
N PHE A 424 -19.43 -22.45 -4.00
CA PHE A 424 -18.03 -22.81 -4.16
C PHE A 424 -17.09 -21.73 -3.60
N GLY A 425 -17.39 -20.46 -3.87
CA GLY A 425 -16.61 -19.35 -3.33
C GLY A 425 -16.67 -19.25 -1.80
N VAL A 426 -17.87 -19.38 -1.22
CA VAL A 426 -18.05 -19.40 0.25
C VAL A 426 -17.35 -20.61 0.86
N ALA A 427 -17.47 -21.79 0.24
CA ALA A 427 -16.74 -22.97 0.68
C ALA A 427 -15.22 -22.75 0.62
N GLY A 428 -14.71 -22.11 -0.43
CA GLY A 428 -13.30 -21.71 -0.52
C GLY A 428 -12.89 -20.78 0.62
N LEU A 429 -13.68 -19.75 0.94
CA LEU A 429 -13.38 -18.84 2.05
C LEU A 429 -13.44 -19.53 3.42
N VAL A 430 -14.34 -20.48 3.62
CA VAL A 430 -14.50 -21.21 4.89
C VAL A 430 -13.44 -22.29 5.07
N LEU A 431 -13.10 -22.99 3.99
CA LEU A 431 -12.14 -24.09 3.99
C LEU A 431 -10.73 -23.63 3.66
N ALA A 432 -10.49 -22.33 3.46
CA ALA A 432 -9.16 -21.80 3.16
C ALA A 432 -8.14 -22.21 4.23
N THR A 433 -8.56 -22.17 5.49
CA THR A 433 -7.74 -22.51 6.67
C THR A 433 -7.43 -24.02 6.80
N GLU A 434 -8.09 -24.87 6.01
CA GLU A 434 -7.94 -26.34 6.07
C GLU A 434 -7.03 -26.88 4.96
N VAL A 435 -6.40 -25.98 4.18
CA VAL A 435 -5.59 -26.31 3.01
C VAL A 435 -4.26 -25.56 3.11
N GLY A 436 -3.14 -26.18 2.71
CA GLY A 436 -1.81 -25.56 2.77
C GLY A 436 -1.57 -24.35 1.85
N SER A 437 -2.61 -23.70 1.33
CA SER A 437 -2.50 -22.42 0.63
C SER A 437 -3.68 -21.47 0.95
N PRO A 438 -3.87 -21.08 2.23
CA PRO A 438 -5.07 -20.38 2.69
C PRO A 438 -5.33 -19.08 1.92
N MET A 439 -4.29 -18.29 1.69
CA MET A 439 -4.36 -17.01 0.99
C MET A 439 -4.87 -17.14 -0.46
N GLN A 440 -4.33 -18.10 -1.22
CA GLN A 440 -4.70 -18.32 -2.62
C GLN A 440 -6.14 -18.85 -2.73
N VAL A 441 -6.51 -19.78 -1.84
CA VAL A 441 -7.87 -20.34 -1.77
C VAL A 441 -8.87 -19.27 -1.35
N ALA A 442 -8.53 -18.41 -0.38
CA ALA A 442 -9.36 -17.28 0.02
C ALA A 442 -9.53 -16.26 -1.13
N ALA A 443 -8.46 -15.91 -1.85
CA ALA A 443 -8.54 -15.02 -3.01
C ALA A 443 -9.42 -15.59 -4.13
N LEU A 444 -9.24 -16.86 -4.49
CA LEU A 444 -10.09 -17.56 -5.48
C LEU A 444 -11.54 -17.70 -4.99
N GLY A 445 -11.72 -17.95 -3.69
CA GLY A 445 -13.00 -18.00 -3.01
C GLY A 445 -13.74 -16.68 -3.12
N GLY A 446 -13.08 -15.57 -2.77
CA GLY A 446 -13.59 -14.21 -2.87
C GLY A 446 -13.96 -13.83 -4.30
N LEU A 447 -13.09 -14.13 -5.28
CA LEU A 447 -13.38 -13.92 -6.71
C LEU A 447 -14.60 -14.75 -7.16
N SER A 448 -14.72 -15.98 -6.67
CA SER A 448 -15.87 -16.84 -6.98
C SER A 448 -17.16 -16.31 -6.37
N VAL A 449 -17.16 -15.85 -5.11
CA VAL A 449 -18.31 -15.17 -4.48
C VAL A 449 -18.70 -13.94 -5.29
N PHE A 450 -17.72 -13.14 -5.71
CA PHE A 450 -17.93 -11.94 -6.52
C PHE A 450 -18.63 -12.27 -7.85
N VAL A 451 -18.12 -13.24 -8.60
CA VAL A 451 -18.72 -13.68 -9.88
C VAL A 451 -20.10 -14.29 -9.64
N GLY A 452 -20.25 -15.09 -8.59
CA GLY A 452 -21.51 -15.71 -8.17
C GLY A 452 -22.60 -14.67 -7.88
N LEU A 453 -22.26 -13.60 -7.15
CA LEU A 453 -23.19 -12.52 -6.82
C LEU A 453 -23.63 -11.73 -8.06
N ILE A 454 -22.72 -11.47 -9.01
CA ILE A 454 -23.07 -10.83 -10.29
C ILE A 454 -24.06 -11.71 -11.08
N LEU A 455 -23.85 -13.03 -11.10
CA LEU A 455 -24.75 -13.98 -11.76
C LEU A 455 -26.11 -14.07 -11.07
N LEU A 456 -26.14 -14.01 -9.73
CA LEU A 456 -27.34 -14.00 -8.90
C LEU A 456 -28.07 -12.66 -8.90
N GLY A 457 -27.40 -11.55 -9.24
CA GLY A 457 -27.94 -10.19 -9.18
C GLY A 457 -29.33 -10.05 -9.81
N PRO A 458 -29.61 -10.58 -11.01
CA PRO A 458 -30.96 -10.53 -11.61
C PRO A 458 -32.02 -11.36 -10.87
N VAL A 459 -31.63 -12.39 -10.12
CA VAL A 459 -32.56 -13.21 -9.32
C VAL A 459 -32.91 -12.46 -8.04
N VAL A 460 -31.88 -11.97 -7.35
CA VAL A 460 -32.01 -11.24 -6.08
C VAL A 460 -32.62 -9.85 -6.28
N GLY A 461 -32.32 -9.18 -7.40
CA GLY A 461 -32.69 -7.79 -7.66
C GLY A 461 -34.19 -7.52 -7.65
N ARG A 462 -35.04 -8.50 -8.02
CA ARG A 462 -36.49 -8.36 -7.89
C ARG A 462 -36.93 -8.32 -6.42
N PHE A 463 -36.39 -9.23 -5.61
CA PHE A 463 -36.69 -9.32 -4.18
C PHE A 463 -36.12 -8.12 -3.43
N ALA A 464 -34.86 -7.77 -3.68
CA ALA A 464 -34.21 -6.60 -3.09
C ALA A 464 -34.97 -5.31 -3.42
N ALA A 465 -35.37 -5.08 -4.67
CA ALA A 465 -36.18 -3.92 -5.04
C ALA A 465 -37.55 -3.92 -4.34
N ALA A 466 -38.13 -5.10 -4.08
CA ALA A 466 -39.39 -5.21 -3.36
C ALA A 466 -39.25 -4.83 -1.88
N VAL A 467 -38.16 -5.24 -1.22
CA VAL A 467 -37.87 -4.97 0.19
C VAL A 467 -37.43 -3.52 0.37
N ILE A 468 -36.38 -3.08 -0.33
CA ILE A 468 -35.82 -1.72 -0.26
C ILE A 468 -36.86 -0.68 -0.68
N GLY A 469 -37.67 -0.98 -1.69
CA GLY A 469 -38.70 -0.06 -2.18
C GLY A 469 -39.96 0.02 -1.32
N ALA A 470 -40.18 -0.89 -0.38
CA ALA A 470 -41.38 -0.90 0.48
C ALA A 470 -41.48 0.33 1.41
N PRO A 471 -40.44 0.71 2.19
CA PRO A 471 -40.49 1.92 3.02
C PRO A 471 -40.62 3.19 2.16
N ILE A 472 -39.96 3.23 1.00
CA ILE A 472 -40.08 4.36 0.06
C ILE A 472 -41.52 4.50 -0.45
N ALA A 473 -42.19 3.39 -0.76
CA ALA A 473 -43.59 3.37 -1.16
C ALA A 473 -44.54 3.85 -0.05
N ALA A 474 -44.23 3.52 1.21
CA ALA A 474 -45.00 3.99 2.36
C ALA A 474 -44.86 5.50 2.59
N VAL A 475 -43.62 6.02 2.56
CA VAL A 475 -43.34 7.44 2.88
C VAL A 475 -43.66 8.39 1.72
N ARG A 476 -43.48 7.96 0.46
CA ARG A 476 -43.63 8.84 -0.73
C ARG A 476 -44.89 8.56 -1.55
N GLY A 477 -45.81 7.77 -1.02
CA GLY A 477 -47.09 7.45 -1.62
C GLY A 477 -46.96 6.87 -3.03
N GLN A 478 -47.80 7.32 -3.97
CA GLN A 478 -47.88 6.75 -5.32
C GLN A 478 -46.57 6.85 -6.12
N ASN A 479 -45.78 7.90 -5.95
CA ASN A 479 -44.48 8.03 -6.64
C ASN A 479 -43.48 6.95 -6.18
N GLY A 480 -43.49 6.62 -4.88
CA GLY A 480 -42.66 5.53 -4.33
C GLY A 480 -43.15 4.15 -4.79
N VAL A 481 -44.48 3.94 -4.83
CA VAL A 481 -45.07 2.70 -5.36
C VAL A 481 -44.69 2.48 -6.83
N LEU A 482 -44.75 3.54 -7.65
CA LEU A 482 -44.34 3.50 -9.06
C LEU A 482 -42.85 3.19 -9.21
N ALA A 483 -41.99 3.84 -8.42
CA ALA A 483 -40.54 3.58 -8.43
C ALA A 483 -40.21 2.12 -8.07
N ARG A 484 -40.82 1.59 -7.01
CA ARG A 484 -40.67 0.19 -6.59
C ARG A 484 -41.10 -0.80 -7.68
N ARG A 485 -42.31 -0.60 -8.24
CA ARG A 485 -42.82 -1.45 -9.32
C ARG A 485 -41.93 -1.39 -10.57
N ASN A 486 -41.38 -0.22 -10.87
CA ASN A 486 -40.45 -0.05 -11.98
C ASN A 486 -39.16 -0.85 -11.79
N ALA A 487 -38.55 -0.78 -10.61
CA ALA A 487 -37.34 -1.53 -10.29
C ALA A 487 -37.57 -3.05 -10.31
N MET A 488 -38.76 -3.51 -9.88
CA MET A 488 -39.13 -4.94 -9.88
C MET A 488 -39.46 -5.50 -11.28
N ARG A 489 -39.86 -4.66 -12.23
CA ARG A 489 -40.37 -5.12 -13.55
C ARG A 489 -39.26 -5.65 -14.46
N ASN A 490 -38.04 -5.10 -14.33
CA ASN A 490 -36.89 -5.44 -15.18
C ASN A 490 -35.65 -5.82 -14.34
N PRO A 491 -35.68 -6.95 -13.62
CA PRO A 491 -34.63 -7.31 -12.67
C PRO A 491 -33.22 -7.44 -13.30
N LYS A 492 -33.10 -7.88 -14.56
CA LYS A 492 -31.81 -7.92 -15.27
C LYS A 492 -31.19 -6.53 -15.43
N ARG A 493 -32.01 -5.51 -15.68
CA ARG A 493 -31.56 -4.11 -15.85
C ARG A 493 -31.23 -3.48 -14.51
N THR A 494 -32.09 -3.71 -13.50
CA THR A 494 -31.86 -3.28 -12.11
C THR A 494 -30.53 -3.85 -11.60
N ALA A 495 -30.30 -5.15 -11.78
CA ALA A 495 -29.06 -5.81 -11.42
C ALA A 495 -27.85 -5.27 -12.20
N GLY A 496 -27.93 -5.18 -13.53
CA GLY A 496 -26.83 -4.64 -14.34
C GLY A 496 -26.46 -3.20 -13.97
N THR A 497 -27.42 -2.38 -13.52
CA THR A 497 -27.14 -1.03 -13.02
C THR A 497 -26.50 -1.06 -11.63
N ALA A 498 -27.02 -1.90 -10.74
CA ALA A 498 -26.54 -2.04 -9.38
C ALA A 498 -25.15 -2.68 -9.30
N SER A 499 -24.80 -3.59 -10.21
CA SER A 499 -23.51 -4.30 -10.22
C SER A 499 -22.32 -3.35 -10.31
N ALA A 500 -22.37 -2.29 -11.11
CA ALA A 500 -21.25 -1.33 -11.19
C ALA A 500 -20.99 -0.65 -9.83
N LEU A 501 -22.06 -0.27 -9.13
CA LEU A 501 -21.98 0.31 -7.79
C LEU A 501 -21.55 -0.72 -6.75
N MET A 502 -22.10 -1.93 -6.83
CA MET A 502 -21.78 -3.06 -5.98
C MET A 502 -20.28 -3.36 -5.99
N ILE A 503 -19.65 -3.42 -7.18
CA ILE A 503 -18.21 -3.64 -7.31
C ILE A 503 -17.43 -2.52 -6.62
N GLY A 504 -17.75 -1.25 -6.93
CA GLY A 504 -17.07 -0.11 -6.30
C GLY A 504 -17.21 -0.11 -4.77
N THR A 505 -18.42 -0.31 -4.25
CA THR A 505 -18.66 -0.34 -2.80
C THR A 505 -18.13 -1.60 -2.11
N ALA A 506 -17.96 -2.71 -2.83
CA ALA A 506 -17.33 -3.92 -2.28
C ALA A 506 -15.85 -3.71 -2.03
N VAL A 507 -15.16 -3.03 -2.94
CA VAL A 507 -13.74 -2.70 -2.79
C VAL A 507 -13.56 -1.72 -1.63
N VAL A 508 -14.42 -0.70 -1.54
CA VAL A 508 -14.42 0.23 -0.39
C VAL A 508 -14.65 -0.51 0.92
N ALA A 509 -15.65 -1.39 0.97
CA ALA A 509 -15.96 -2.14 2.20
C ALA A 509 -14.86 -3.14 2.58
N LEU A 510 -14.24 -3.79 1.60
CA LEU A 510 -13.11 -4.70 1.80
C LEU A 510 -11.98 -3.97 2.50
N PHE A 511 -11.47 -2.87 1.92
CA PHE A 511 -10.32 -2.15 2.47
C PHE A 511 -10.65 -1.39 3.75
N ALA A 512 -11.84 -0.81 3.86
CA ALA A 512 -12.27 -0.16 5.10
C ALA A 512 -12.37 -1.16 6.26
N SER A 513 -12.86 -2.37 5.98
CA SER A 513 -12.94 -3.43 7.01
C SER A 513 -11.57 -4.03 7.29
N LEU A 514 -10.72 -4.16 6.27
CA LEU A 514 -9.34 -4.65 6.43
C LEU A 514 -8.55 -3.70 7.33
N GLY A 515 -8.61 -2.39 7.06
CA GLY A 515 -7.95 -1.39 7.89
C GLY A 515 -8.38 -1.42 9.35
N THR A 516 -9.69 -1.50 9.63
CA THR A 516 -10.15 -1.63 11.02
C THR A 516 -9.91 -3.00 11.63
N SER A 517 -9.81 -4.05 10.83
CA SER A 517 -9.44 -5.39 11.30
C SER A 517 -7.97 -5.42 11.68
N ILE A 518 -7.07 -4.83 10.88
CA ILE A 518 -5.64 -4.71 11.22
C ILE A 518 -5.48 -3.94 12.54
N LYS A 519 -6.16 -2.79 12.70
CA LYS A 519 -6.14 -2.04 13.96
C LYS A 519 -6.68 -2.83 15.15
N ALA A 520 -7.74 -3.63 14.93
CA ALA A 520 -8.29 -4.47 15.99
C ALA A 520 -7.38 -5.66 16.32
N SER A 521 -6.72 -6.25 15.32
CA SER A 521 -5.68 -7.26 15.53
C SER A 521 -4.54 -6.67 16.36
N LEU A 522 -4.03 -5.49 15.99
CA LEU A 522 -2.99 -4.80 16.77
C LEU A 522 -3.44 -4.48 18.19
N GLY A 523 -4.70 -4.06 18.36
CA GLY A 523 -5.33 -3.89 19.67
C GLY A 523 -5.30 -5.17 20.51
N GLU A 524 -5.73 -6.28 19.93
CA GLU A 524 -5.75 -7.58 20.62
C GLU A 524 -4.33 -8.10 20.90
N LEU A 525 -3.40 -7.94 19.95
CA LEU A 525 -1.99 -8.30 20.11
C LEU A 525 -1.31 -7.49 21.23
N ILE A 526 -1.56 -6.17 21.27
CA ILE A 526 -1.03 -5.34 22.35
C ILE A 526 -1.74 -5.72 23.66
N ASP A 527 -3.07 -5.83 23.71
CA ASP A 527 -3.79 -6.20 24.95
C ASP A 527 -3.39 -7.59 25.51
N GLU A 528 -3.05 -8.56 24.64
CA GLU A 528 -2.73 -9.94 25.02
C GLU A 528 -1.25 -10.14 25.34
N SER A 529 -0.36 -9.44 24.63
CA SER A 529 1.10 -9.62 24.76
C SER A 529 1.81 -8.49 25.53
N PHE A 530 1.15 -7.35 25.76
CA PHE A 530 1.70 -6.23 26.53
C PHE A 530 1.35 -6.34 28.02
N GLY A 531 2.34 -6.68 28.85
CA GLY A 531 2.20 -6.75 30.30
C GLY A 531 2.64 -5.48 31.05
N GLY A 532 3.32 -4.54 30.39
CA GLY A 532 3.79 -3.30 31.01
C GLY A 532 2.70 -2.22 31.16
N ASP A 533 3.00 -1.16 31.90
CA ASP A 533 2.12 0.01 32.07
C ASP A 533 2.52 1.19 31.17
N LEU A 534 3.79 1.29 30.78
CA LEU A 534 4.33 2.34 29.90
C LEU A 534 5.21 1.72 28.79
N VAL A 535 5.17 2.33 27.61
CA VAL A 535 6.00 2.03 26.44
C VAL A 535 6.87 3.23 26.13
N ILE A 536 8.14 2.98 25.82
CA ILE A 536 9.01 3.95 25.17
C ILE A 536 9.41 3.40 23.82
N SER A 537 9.15 4.19 22.77
CA SER A 537 9.51 3.86 21.40
C SER A 537 10.16 5.06 20.72
N PRO A 538 10.98 4.86 19.67
CA PRO A 538 11.45 5.96 18.85
C PRO A 538 10.28 6.70 18.18
N GLU A 539 10.50 7.99 17.84
CA GLU A 539 9.60 8.72 16.96
C GLU A 539 9.76 8.22 15.52
N GLY A 540 8.82 7.40 15.09
CA GLY A 540 8.79 6.80 13.75
C GLY A 540 9.42 5.40 13.68
N PHE A 541 9.37 4.79 12.51
CA PHE A 541 9.83 3.42 12.25
C PHE A 541 11.31 3.34 11.82
N SER A 542 11.87 4.42 11.27
CA SER A 542 13.21 4.43 10.65
C SER A 542 14.19 5.42 11.30
N GLY A 543 13.91 5.82 12.55
CA GLY A 543 14.72 6.75 13.33
C GLY A 543 15.82 6.04 14.13
N ALA A 544 16.62 6.81 14.87
CA ALA A 544 17.62 6.23 15.79
C ALA A 544 16.93 5.42 16.90
N GLY A 545 17.48 4.23 17.19
CA GLY A 545 17.05 3.39 18.29
C GLY A 545 17.18 4.07 19.65
N LEU A 546 16.80 3.36 20.70
CA LEU A 546 16.82 3.82 22.07
C LEU A 546 18.13 3.40 22.76
N SER A 547 18.66 4.28 23.59
CA SER A 547 19.85 3.98 24.40
C SER A 547 19.56 2.88 25.43
N PRO A 548 20.38 1.82 25.50
CA PRO A 548 20.30 0.83 26.58
C PRO A 548 20.50 1.45 27.97
N GLN A 549 21.28 2.52 28.08
CA GLN A 549 21.56 3.23 29.32
C GLN A 549 20.31 3.93 29.84
N MET A 550 19.44 4.42 28.94
CA MET A 550 18.13 4.96 29.30
C MET A 550 17.31 3.92 30.07
N SER A 551 17.21 2.70 29.56
CA SER A 551 16.49 1.58 30.20
C SER A 551 17.06 1.27 31.59
N ALA A 552 18.39 1.30 31.73
CA ALA A 552 19.06 1.09 33.02
C ALA A 552 18.83 2.23 34.04
N ASP A 553 18.63 3.47 33.58
CA ASP A 553 18.30 4.60 34.44
C ASP A 553 16.81 4.64 34.80
N ILE A 554 15.93 4.20 33.89
CA ILE A 554 14.50 4.02 34.16
C ILE A 554 14.28 2.96 35.24
N ALA A 555 15.00 1.85 35.20
CA ALA A 555 14.93 0.79 36.22
C ALA A 555 15.31 1.29 37.64
N ARG A 556 15.92 2.47 37.78
CA ARG A 556 16.27 3.09 39.07
C ARG A 556 15.22 4.10 39.55
N VAL A 557 14.20 4.40 38.75
CA VAL A 557 13.13 5.32 39.10
C VAL A 557 12.25 4.70 40.19
N PRO A 558 12.00 5.39 41.31
CA PRO A 558 11.10 4.87 42.35
C PRO A 558 9.68 4.62 41.81
N GLY A 559 9.15 3.42 42.02
CA GLY A 559 7.82 3.02 41.53
C GLY A 559 7.82 2.19 40.25
N VAL A 560 9.00 1.90 39.67
CA VAL A 560 9.19 0.95 38.55
C VAL A 560 9.52 -0.43 39.12
N ASP A 561 8.78 -1.47 38.71
CA ASP A 561 9.01 -2.86 39.15
C ASP A 561 9.92 -3.61 38.18
N ALA A 562 9.62 -3.55 36.87
CA ALA A 562 10.40 -4.20 35.82
C ALA A 562 10.59 -3.29 34.60
N VAL A 563 11.71 -3.49 33.90
CA VAL A 563 12.01 -2.83 32.62
C VAL A 563 12.50 -3.89 31.66
N ALA A 564 11.72 -4.14 30.62
CA ALA A 564 12.12 -5.01 29.53
C ALA A 564 12.54 -4.20 28.32
N ARG A 565 13.73 -4.52 27.81
CA ARG A 565 14.26 -3.99 26.57
C ARG A 565 14.04 -4.99 25.45
N LEU A 566 13.63 -4.50 24.30
CA LEU A 566 13.43 -5.28 23.10
C LEU A 566 14.33 -4.71 22.02
N SER A 567 15.22 -5.53 21.50
CA SER A 567 16.06 -5.22 20.34
C SER A 567 16.04 -6.41 19.38
N PHE A 568 16.46 -6.21 18.13
CA PHE A 568 16.68 -7.31 17.20
C PHE A 568 18.16 -7.72 17.19
N ALA A 569 18.42 -9.02 17.13
CA ALA A 569 19.76 -9.57 17.09
C ALA A 569 20.00 -10.27 15.75
N ALA A 570 20.51 -9.53 14.77
CA ALA A 570 20.85 -10.08 13.47
C ALA A 570 22.00 -11.10 13.60
N MET A 571 21.72 -12.37 13.28
CA MET A 571 22.68 -13.47 13.35
C MET A 571 22.42 -14.52 12.27
N LEU A 572 23.35 -15.46 12.09
CA LEU A 572 23.10 -16.68 11.34
C LEU A 572 22.81 -17.82 12.30
N VAL A 573 21.62 -18.41 12.24
CA VAL A 573 21.26 -19.63 12.99
C VAL A 573 21.39 -20.84 12.07
N ASP A 574 22.35 -21.73 12.36
CA ASP A 574 22.72 -22.89 11.55
C ASP A 574 22.98 -22.54 10.06
N GLY A 575 23.57 -21.36 9.82
CA GLY A 575 23.92 -20.86 8.49
C GLY A 575 22.76 -20.26 7.70
N ARG A 576 21.64 -19.94 8.35
CA ARG A 576 20.51 -19.19 7.78
C ARG A 576 20.40 -17.83 8.46
N ASN A 577 20.06 -16.80 7.69
CA ASN A 577 19.74 -15.48 8.26
C ASN A 577 18.58 -15.62 9.23
N ASP A 578 18.76 -15.07 10.42
CA ASP A 578 17.78 -15.03 11.48
C ASP A 578 17.91 -13.71 12.25
N GLU A 579 16.82 -13.26 12.84
CA GLU A 579 16.77 -12.00 13.56
C GLU A 579 15.92 -12.15 14.83
N PRO A 580 16.38 -12.98 15.79
CA PRO A 580 15.66 -13.16 17.04
C PRO A 580 15.53 -11.87 17.82
N LEU A 581 14.45 -11.80 18.59
CA LEU A 581 14.28 -10.78 19.59
C LEU A 581 15.35 -10.98 20.69
N ALA A 582 16.15 -9.96 20.94
CA ALA A 582 17.05 -9.89 22.07
C ALA A 582 16.38 -9.16 23.23
N THR A 583 16.23 -9.85 24.36
CA THR A 583 15.65 -9.31 25.60
C THR A 583 16.24 -9.99 26.84
N ASP A 584 16.06 -9.40 28.02
CA ASP A 584 16.44 -10.07 29.27
C ASP A 584 15.34 -11.05 29.67
N PHE A 585 15.63 -12.36 29.56
CA PHE A 585 14.68 -13.42 29.92
C PHE A 585 14.11 -13.26 31.34
N ALA A 586 14.89 -12.73 32.28
CA ALA A 586 14.45 -12.54 33.66
C ALA A 586 13.46 -11.37 33.84
N GLN A 587 13.50 -10.38 32.95
CA GLN A 587 12.55 -9.27 32.92
C GLN A 587 11.31 -9.62 32.08
N LEU A 588 11.47 -10.49 31.08
CA LEU A 588 10.42 -10.84 30.13
C LEU A 588 9.18 -11.45 30.80
N ALA A 589 9.36 -12.32 31.78
CA ALA A 589 8.26 -12.97 32.50
C ALA A 589 7.34 -11.99 33.27
N GLY A 590 7.84 -10.79 33.59
CA GLY A 590 7.06 -9.73 34.25
C GLY A 590 6.28 -8.84 33.28
N VAL A 591 6.66 -8.80 32.00
CA VAL A 591 6.14 -7.83 31.02
C VAL A 591 5.48 -8.47 29.80
N ALA A 592 5.56 -9.79 29.63
CA ALA A 592 5.01 -10.52 28.49
C ALA A 592 4.54 -11.94 28.89
N ASP A 593 3.41 -12.38 28.34
CA ASP A 593 2.88 -13.75 28.51
C ASP A 593 3.13 -14.59 27.24
N LEU A 594 4.17 -15.41 27.28
CA LEU A 594 4.58 -16.25 26.15
C LEU A 594 3.73 -17.53 25.97
N ASP A 595 2.88 -17.91 26.94
CA ASP A 595 2.23 -19.24 27.02
C ASP A 595 3.22 -20.40 26.77
N VAL A 596 4.15 -20.57 27.73
CA VAL A 596 5.21 -21.59 27.65
C VAL A 596 4.62 -23.00 27.57
N ILE A 597 4.94 -23.72 26.49
CA ILE A 597 4.51 -25.10 26.24
C ILE A 597 5.48 -26.09 26.90
N GLU A 598 6.78 -25.91 26.66
CA GLU A 598 7.87 -26.73 27.21
C GLU A 598 9.02 -25.86 27.71
N GLY A 599 9.69 -26.26 28.79
CA GLY A 599 10.79 -25.49 29.41
C GLY A 599 10.35 -24.59 30.55
N ASP A 600 11.25 -23.69 30.98
CA ASP A 600 11.02 -22.72 32.06
C ASP A 600 11.89 -21.46 31.84
N LEU A 601 11.24 -20.32 31.55
CA LEU A 601 11.89 -19.02 31.27
C LEU A 601 12.76 -18.54 32.44
N ASP A 602 12.35 -18.81 33.68
CA ASP A 602 13.06 -18.36 34.88
C ASP A 602 14.43 -19.06 35.08
N THR A 603 14.65 -20.14 34.34
CA THR A 603 15.85 -20.98 34.46
C THR A 603 16.85 -20.80 33.33
N LEU A 604 16.52 -19.95 32.35
CA LEU A 604 17.36 -19.70 31.19
C LEU A 604 18.62 -18.92 31.57
N ASP A 605 19.73 -19.34 30.99
CA ASP A 605 20.99 -18.60 31.02
C ASP A 605 21.15 -17.77 29.74
N ASP A 606 22.28 -17.08 29.62
CA ASP A 606 22.57 -16.23 28.47
C ASP A 606 22.89 -17.01 27.18
N ALA A 607 23.03 -18.34 27.25
CA ALA A 607 23.21 -19.22 26.08
C ALA A 607 21.90 -19.95 25.69
N ALA A 608 20.77 -19.55 26.27
CA ALA A 608 19.47 -20.11 25.95
C ALA A 608 18.90 -19.53 24.64
N PHE A 609 18.18 -20.38 23.92
CA PHE A 609 17.35 -20.03 22.77
C PHE A 609 15.90 -20.38 23.11
N ALA A 610 15.02 -19.38 23.17
CA ALA A 610 13.59 -19.63 23.28
C ALA A 610 13.00 -19.58 21.87
N VAL A 611 12.18 -20.57 21.51
CA VAL A 611 11.63 -20.69 20.15
C VAL A 611 10.11 -20.79 20.20
N GLY A 612 9.45 -20.12 19.26
CA GLY A 612 8.04 -20.30 18.98
C GLY A 612 7.77 -21.72 18.48
N VAL A 613 6.57 -22.23 18.73
CA VAL A 613 6.16 -23.57 18.33
C VAL A 613 6.27 -23.79 16.82
N ASP A 614 5.90 -22.78 16.02
CA ASP A 614 5.93 -22.85 14.57
C ASP A 614 7.37 -22.87 14.04
N TYR A 615 8.25 -22.04 14.62
CA TYR A 615 9.69 -22.07 14.33
C TYR A 615 10.32 -23.42 14.66
N ALA A 616 10.00 -23.98 15.83
CA ALA A 616 10.49 -25.28 16.27
C ALA A 616 10.01 -26.41 15.33
N GLU A 617 8.75 -26.37 14.88
CA GLU A 617 8.22 -27.35 13.91
C GLU A 617 8.87 -27.21 12.53
N GLU A 618 9.08 -25.98 12.04
CA GLU A 618 9.72 -25.73 10.74
C GLU A 618 11.18 -26.19 10.71
N HIS A 619 11.91 -25.95 11.80
CA HIS A 619 13.34 -26.26 11.93
C HIS A 619 13.61 -27.65 12.53
N GLU A 620 12.57 -28.42 12.85
CA GLU A 620 12.64 -29.74 13.49
C GLU A 620 13.39 -29.72 14.83
N LEU A 621 13.26 -28.65 15.62
CA LEU A 621 13.92 -28.44 16.91
C LEU A 621 13.07 -28.96 18.09
N ALA A 622 13.74 -29.51 19.10
CA ALA A 622 13.15 -29.92 20.37
C ALA A 622 13.89 -29.30 21.56
N LEU A 623 13.24 -29.33 22.74
CA LEU A 623 13.82 -28.84 23.99
C LEU A 623 15.18 -29.52 24.27
N GLY A 624 16.21 -28.72 24.49
CA GLY A 624 17.58 -29.15 24.75
C GLY A 624 18.45 -29.39 23.51
N ASP A 625 17.93 -29.18 22.30
CA ASP A 625 18.73 -29.19 21.08
C ASP A 625 19.67 -27.98 21.03
N GLU A 626 20.80 -28.13 20.36
CA GLU A 626 21.82 -27.10 20.20
C GLU A 626 21.78 -26.55 18.78
N VAL A 627 21.73 -25.22 18.66
CA VAL A 627 21.86 -24.49 17.38
C VAL A 627 23.14 -23.65 17.41
N THR A 628 23.74 -23.43 16.25
CA THR A 628 24.94 -22.58 16.14
C THR A 628 24.53 -21.19 15.70
N ALA A 629 24.78 -20.18 16.53
CA ALA A 629 24.68 -18.78 16.18
C ALA A 629 26.03 -18.26 15.70
N GLU A 630 26.07 -17.63 14.53
CA GLU A 630 27.23 -16.91 13.98
C GLU A 630 26.90 -15.42 13.89
N PHE A 631 27.82 -14.59 14.39
CA PHE A 631 27.64 -13.14 14.53
C PHE A 631 28.50 -12.36 13.53
N LEU A 632 28.22 -11.06 13.38
CA LEU A 632 28.95 -10.16 12.48
C LEU A 632 30.42 -9.93 12.89
N ASP A 633 30.78 -10.18 14.14
CA ASP A 633 32.17 -10.15 14.61
C ASP A 633 32.98 -11.41 14.19
N GLY A 634 32.34 -12.33 13.45
CA GLY A 634 32.90 -13.59 12.98
C GLY A 634 33.03 -14.67 14.06
N THR A 635 32.52 -14.42 15.26
CA THR A 635 32.48 -15.41 16.33
C THR A 635 31.24 -16.29 16.23
N THR A 636 31.28 -17.44 16.91
CA THR A 636 30.15 -18.35 16.99
C THR A 636 29.88 -18.73 18.44
N GLU A 637 28.60 -18.78 18.79
CA GLU A 637 28.12 -19.33 20.06
C GLU A 637 27.16 -20.50 19.79
N VAL A 638 27.12 -21.45 20.73
CA VAL A 638 26.16 -22.56 20.68
C VAL A 638 25.03 -22.20 21.63
N LEU A 639 23.84 -22.05 21.07
CA LEU A 639 22.63 -21.77 21.84
C LEU A 639 21.87 -23.07 22.07
N THR A 640 21.29 -23.22 23.26
CA THR A 640 20.49 -24.41 23.60
C THR A 640 19.02 -24.04 23.66
N VAL A 641 18.15 -24.80 22.99
CA VAL A 641 16.70 -24.62 23.04
C VAL A 641 16.21 -24.84 24.47
N GLY A 642 15.93 -23.76 25.18
CA GLY A 642 15.61 -23.77 26.60
C GLY A 642 14.12 -23.70 26.89
N VAL A 643 13.35 -23.14 25.96
CA VAL A 643 11.89 -22.97 26.03
C VAL A 643 11.27 -23.11 24.65
N ILE A 644 10.10 -23.73 24.58
CA ILE A 644 9.19 -23.67 23.42
C ILE A 644 7.90 -22.99 23.88
N TYR A 645 7.50 -21.91 23.19
CA TYR A 645 6.35 -21.08 23.57
C TYR A 645 5.31 -20.98 22.44
N ALA A 646 4.07 -20.63 22.79
CA ALA A 646 2.97 -20.57 21.83
C ALA A 646 2.71 -19.17 21.27
N ASN A 647 2.95 -18.10 22.06
CA ASN A 647 2.66 -16.72 21.66
C ASN A 647 3.92 -16.06 21.08
N ASP A 648 4.10 -16.12 19.76
CA ASP A 648 5.16 -15.45 18.99
C ASP A 648 4.76 -14.10 18.37
N ASP A 649 3.46 -13.78 18.37
CA ASP A 649 2.92 -12.62 17.63
C ASP A 649 3.55 -11.24 17.95
N LEU A 650 3.97 -11.00 19.20
CA LEU A 650 4.61 -9.74 19.61
C LEU A 650 6.11 -9.90 19.87
N MET A 651 6.53 -11.09 20.30
CA MET A 651 7.89 -11.36 20.78
C MET A 651 8.79 -12.02 19.73
N GLY A 652 8.24 -12.27 18.53
CA GLY A 652 8.93 -12.91 17.43
C GLY A 652 8.92 -14.43 17.53
N ASP A 653 9.37 -15.08 16.46
CA ASP A 653 9.43 -16.53 16.31
C ASP A 653 10.51 -17.18 17.18
N ASN A 654 11.45 -16.37 17.67
CA ASN A 654 12.57 -16.80 18.51
C ASN A 654 13.15 -15.64 19.32
N ILE A 655 13.73 -15.97 20.48
CA ILE A 655 14.24 -15.01 21.46
C ILE A 655 15.60 -15.48 21.98
N VAL A 656 16.52 -14.53 22.14
CA VAL A 656 17.84 -14.70 22.75
C VAL A 656 18.04 -13.72 23.90
N ASP A 657 19.01 -14.01 24.79
CA ASP A 657 19.33 -13.10 25.88
C ASP A 657 20.07 -11.85 25.39
N ALA A 658 19.60 -10.66 25.78
CA ALA A 658 20.21 -9.39 25.40
C ALA A 658 21.68 -9.28 25.82
N ARG A 659 22.09 -9.89 26.95
CA ARG A 659 23.49 -9.83 27.42
C ARG A 659 24.43 -10.70 26.59
N MET A 660 23.90 -11.68 25.88
CA MET A 660 24.67 -12.43 24.89
C MET A 660 24.85 -11.58 23.64
N TRP A 661 23.75 -11.02 23.12
CA TRP A 661 23.79 -10.14 21.95
C TRP A 661 24.73 -8.95 22.14
N GLU A 662 24.66 -8.27 23.31
CA GLU A 662 25.51 -7.12 23.68
C GLU A 662 27.03 -7.44 23.68
N ARG A 663 27.45 -8.71 23.68
CA ARG A 663 28.88 -9.07 23.55
C ARG A 663 29.37 -9.07 22.10
N HIS A 664 28.45 -9.19 21.16
CA HIS A 664 28.71 -9.37 19.73
C HIS A 664 28.32 -8.16 18.88
N THR A 665 27.63 -7.17 19.47
CA THR A 665 27.35 -5.87 18.84
C THR A 665 28.20 -4.76 19.46
N THR A 666 28.72 -3.86 18.62
CA THR A 666 29.47 -2.67 19.06
C THR A 666 28.56 -1.47 19.32
N THR A 667 27.34 -1.48 18.80
CA THR A 667 26.34 -0.43 18.95
C THR A 667 25.00 -1.03 19.38
N PRO A 668 24.87 -1.47 20.64
CA PRO A 668 23.61 -1.98 21.14
C PRO A 668 22.57 -0.85 21.18
N GLU A 669 21.40 -1.11 20.60
CA GLU A 669 20.25 -0.21 20.62
C GLU A 669 18.98 -0.99 20.95
N ASP A 670 18.13 -0.38 21.79
CA ASP A 670 16.81 -0.91 22.12
C ASP A 670 15.80 -0.36 21.09
N LEU A 671 14.93 -1.20 20.53
CA LEU A 671 13.85 -0.79 19.63
C LEU A 671 12.63 -0.28 20.41
N VAL A 672 12.27 -1.02 21.47
CA VAL A 672 11.17 -0.70 22.37
C VAL A 672 11.58 -0.99 23.80
N VAL A 673 11.19 -0.12 24.73
CA VAL A 673 11.37 -0.34 26.16
C VAL A 673 9.99 -0.39 26.82
N MET A 674 9.68 -1.51 27.45
CA MET A 674 8.45 -1.71 28.21
C MET A 674 8.74 -1.54 29.70
N VAL A 675 7.88 -0.82 30.40
CA VAL A 675 8.06 -0.49 31.82
C VAL A 675 6.81 -0.92 32.58
N ASP A 676 7.01 -1.77 33.57
CA ASP A 676 5.98 -2.15 34.54
C ASP A 676 6.15 -1.35 35.83
N ILE A 677 5.04 -0.94 36.44
CA ILE A 677 5.07 -0.12 37.66
C ILE A 677 4.61 -0.92 38.89
N ASP A 678 5.17 -0.59 40.05
CA ASP A 678 4.83 -1.26 41.32
C ASP A 678 3.31 -1.27 41.59
N ASP A 679 2.79 -2.41 42.05
CA ASP A 679 1.42 -2.62 42.55
C ASP A 679 1.06 -1.63 43.71
N GLY A 680 0.72 -0.40 43.37
CA GLY A 680 0.39 0.68 44.31
C GLY A 680 1.09 2.03 44.06
N ALA A 681 2.00 2.10 43.10
CA ALA A 681 2.53 3.38 42.60
C ALA A 681 1.46 4.12 41.79
N SER A 682 1.58 5.45 41.71
CA SER A 682 0.70 6.24 40.83
C SER A 682 1.32 6.31 39.45
N LEU A 683 0.64 5.75 38.44
CA LEU A 683 1.07 5.84 37.03
C LEU A 683 1.42 7.28 36.61
N ALA A 684 0.62 8.27 37.03
CA ALA A 684 0.88 9.67 36.70
C ALA A 684 2.18 10.22 37.30
N ASP A 685 2.50 9.83 38.55
CA ASP A 685 3.73 10.26 39.21
C ASP A 685 4.96 9.53 38.63
N VAL A 686 4.86 8.21 38.42
CA VAL A 686 5.94 7.41 37.81
C VAL A 686 6.20 7.86 36.36
N ARG A 687 5.14 8.06 35.56
CA ARG A 687 5.27 8.58 34.19
C ARG A 687 5.99 9.92 34.15
N ALA A 688 5.68 10.85 35.06
CA ALA A 688 6.39 12.13 35.14
C ALA A 688 7.87 11.99 35.52
N ASP A 689 8.20 10.97 36.32
CA ASP A 689 9.56 10.68 36.75
C ASP A 689 10.37 9.99 35.63
N VAL A 690 9.75 9.05 34.91
CA VAL A 690 10.30 8.39 33.72
C VAL A 690 10.48 9.40 32.59
N GLN A 691 9.52 10.30 32.36
CA GLN A 691 9.63 11.36 31.35
C GLN A 691 10.89 12.21 31.56
N ARG A 692 11.24 12.53 32.82
CA ARG A 692 12.47 13.28 33.11
C ARG A 692 13.76 12.53 32.76
N VAL A 693 13.72 11.19 32.74
CA VAL A 693 14.83 10.37 32.26
C VAL A 693 14.82 10.40 30.74
N VAL A 694 13.69 10.07 30.12
CA VAL A 694 13.47 10.09 28.66
C VAL A 694 13.92 11.41 28.01
N ASP A 695 13.59 12.56 28.61
CA ASP A 695 13.99 13.89 28.12
C ASP A 695 15.52 14.08 28.04
N GLN A 696 16.29 13.37 28.87
CA GLN A 696 17.76 13.44 28.84
C GLN A 696 18.35 12.68 27.65
N TYR A 697 17.60 11.74 27.08
CA TYR A 697 17.99 10.88 25.96
C TYR A 697 17.44 11.35 24.60
N GLY A 698 17.09 12.64 24.50
CA GLY A 698 16.56 13.22 23.27
C GLY A 698 15.05 12.98 23.07
N SER A 699 14.32 12.80 24.17
CA SER A 699 12.85 12.76 24.24
C SER A 699 12.17 11.76 23.29
N PRO A 700 12.52 10.46 23.30
CA PRO A 700 11.69 9.45 22.63
C PRO A 700 10.26 9.41 23.20
N LEU A 701 9.33 8.81 22.45
CA LEU A 701 7.91 8.81 22.82
C LEU A 701 7.67 7.94 24.06
N LEU A 702 7.23 8.57 25.15
CA LEU A 702 6.74 7.86 26.35
C LEU A 702 5.22 7.82 26.34
N GLN A 703 4.67 6.62 26.22
CA GLN A 703 3.25 6.36 25.99
C GLN A 703 2.72 5.35 27.00
N ASP A 704 1.42 5.39 27.27
CA ASP A 704 0.71 4.24 27.84
C ASP A 704 0.17 3.34 26.71
N SER A 705 -0.44 2.20 27.07
CA SER A 705 -0.93 1.23 26.07
C SER A 705 -1.98 1.83 25.11
N ASP A 706 -2.90 2.68 25.62
CA ASP A 706 -3.93 3.33 24.79
C ASP A 706 -3.29 4.34 23.82
N GLU A 707 -2.33 5.13 24.28
CA GLU A 707 -1.60 6.09 23.46
C GLU A 707 -0.71 5.40 22.41
N TYR A 708 -0.02 4.32 22.78
CA TYR A 708 0.78 3.52 21.85
C TYR A 708 -0.09 2.93 20.73
N LEU A 709 -1.26 2.38 21.10
CA LEU A 709 -2.26 1.91 20.13
C LEU A 709 -2.77 3.02 19.20
N GLU A 710 -2.96 4.24 19.72
CA GLU A 710 -3.37 5.39 18.91
C GLU A 710 -2.27 5.77 17.91
N THR A 711 -1.01 5.88 18.34
CA THR A 711 0.14 6.20 17.48
C THR A 711 0.39 5.15 16.40
N GLN A 712 0.40 3.85 16.75
CA GLN A 712 0.49 2.77 15.76
C GLN A 712 -0.73 2.80 14.81
N GLY A 713 -1.90 3.16 15.34
CA GLY A 713 -3.12 3.37 14.56
C GLY A 713 -3.05 4.55 13.59
N GLU A 714 -2.36 5.64 13.92
CA GLU A 714 -2.20 6.82 13.08
C GLU A 714 -1.40 6.51 11.82
N GLN A 715 -0.31 5.75 11.94
CA GLN A 715 0.49 5.30 10.79
C GLN A 715 -0.36 4.47 9.81
N ILE A 716 -1.17 3.55 10.35
CA ILE A 716 -2.12 2.77 9.55
C ILE A 716 -3.16 3.69 8.90
N ASP A 717 -3.64 4.72 9.58
CA ASP A 717 -4.57 5.68 9.00
C ASP A 717 -3.94 6.51 7.88
N GLN A 718 -2.64 6.83 7.96
CA GLN A 718 -1.92 7.50 6.89
C GLN A 718 -1.85 6.59 5.64
N MET A 719 -1.48 5.33 5.83
CA MET A 719 -1.47 4.33 4.76
C MET A 719 -2.88 4.13 4.17
N LEU A 720 -3.90 3.95 5.01
CA LEU A 720 -5.29 3.80 4.59
C LEU A 720 -5.85 5.08 3.96
N GLY A 721 -5.36 6.26 4.34
CA GLY A 721 -5.73 7.55 3.77
C GLY A 721 -5.43 7.61 2.27
N LEU A 722 -4.26 7.12 1.86
CA LEU A 722 -3.89 6.95 0.45
C LEU A 722 -4.88 6.00 -0.25
N VAL A 723 -5.18 4.86 0.37
CA VAL A 723 -6.12 3.86 -0.15
C VAL A 723 -7.53 4.46 -0.30
N TYR A 724 -8.01 5.23 0.69
CA TYR A 724 -9.29 5.92 0.67
C TYR A 724 -9.36 6.98 -0.43
N GLY A 725 -8.25 7.68 -0.71
CA GLY A 725 -8.12 8.57 -1.85
C GLY A 725 -8.37 7.85 -3.18
N LEU A 726 -7.73 6.70 -3.39
CA LEU A 726 -7.91 5.87 -4.60
C LEU A 726 -9.34 5.28 -4.68
N LEU A 727 -9.88 4.82 -3.55
CA LEU A 727 -11.26 4.34 -3.40
C LEU A 727 -12.31 5.38 -3.78
N GLY A 728 -12.08 6.65 -3.43
CA GLY A 728 -12.92 7.76 -3.85
C GLY A 728 -13.10 7.81 -5.36
N LEU A 729 -12.02 7.59 -6.13
CA LEU A 729 -12.10 7.56 -7.59
C LEU A 729 -12.88 6.34 -8.11
N ALA A 730 -12.68 5.15 -7.52
CA ALA A 730 -13.44 3.96 -7.89
C ALA A 730 -14.96 4.18 -7.72
N VAL A 731 -15.36 4.87 -6.65
CA VAL A 731 -16.75 5.28 -6.43
C VAL A 731 -17.22 6.23 -7.53
N VAL A 732 -16.42 7.22 -7.92
CA VAL A 732 -16.75 8.14 -9.03
C VAL A 732 -16.98 7.37 -10.34
N ILE A 733 -16.12 6.40 -10.67
CA ILE A 733 -16.27 5.55 -11.88
C ILE A 733 -17.60 4.79 -11.82
N ALA A 734 -17.91 4.18 -10.68
CA ALA A 734 -19.14 3.42 -10.48
C ALA A 734 -20.38 4.31 -10.67
N LEU A 735 -20.36 5.54 -10.14
CA LEU A 735 -21.45 6.51 -10.26
C LEU A 735 -21.68 6.97 -11.70
N VAL A 736 -20.62 7.17 -12.47
CA VAL A 736 -20.72 7.48 -13.91
C VAL A 736 -21.42 6.33 -14.65
N GLY A 737 -21.10 5.08 -14.32
CA GLY A 737 -21.77 3.90 -14.87
C GLY A 737 -23.27 3.84 -14.54
N VAL A 738 -23.65 4.16 -13.30
CA VAL A 738 -25.06 4.25 -12.88
C VAL A 738 -25.78 5.38 -13.61
N ALA A 739 -25.20 6.57 -13.67
CA ALA A 739 -25.79 7.74 -14.32
C ALA A 739 -26.09 7.48 -15.81
N ASN A 740 -25.14 6.84 -16.51
CA ASN A 740 -25.29 6.48 -17.91
C ASN A 740 -26.47 5.52 -18.11
N THR A 741 -26.55 4.47 -17.28
CA THR A 741 -27.60 3.46 -17.36
C THR A 741 -28.99 4.05 -17.06
N LEU A 742 -29.10 4.93 -16.08
CA LEU A 742 -30.36 5.63 -15.76
C LEU A 742 -30.82 6.57 -16.88
N SER A 743 -29.88 7.32 -17.48
CA SER A 743 -30.15 8.20 -18.62
C SER A 743 -30.79 7.44 -19.78
N LEU A 744 -30.39 6.19 -19.97
CA LEU A 744 -30.96 5.31 -20.98
C LEU A 744 -32.30 4.69 -20.58
N SER A 745 -32.44 4.19 -19.35
CA SER A 745 -33.71 3.63 -18.85
C SER A 745 -34.89 4.59 -19.09
N ILE A 746 -34.62 5.89 -19.01
CA ILE A 746 -35.58 6.95 -19.33
C ILE A 746 -35.90 7.01 -20.83
N HIS A 747 -34.91 6.90 -21.71
CA HIS A 747 -35.14 6.91 -23.16
C HIS A 747 -35.96 5.70 -23.61
N GLU A 748 -35.69 4.51 -23.08
CA GLU A 748 -36.46 3.29 -23.37
C GLU A 748 -37.93 3.42 -22.92
N ARG A 749 -38.21 4.28 -21.94
CA ARG A 749 -39.53 4.48 -21.33
C ARG A 749 -40.15 5.82 -21.71
N THR A 750 -39.65 6.47 -22.76
CA THR A 750 -40.13 7.79 -23.22
C THR A 750 -41.65 7.78 -23.42
N ARG A 751 -42.19 6.73 -24.07
CA ARG A 751 -43.63 6.55 -24.29
C ARG A 751 -44.41 6.29 -23.02
N GLU A 752 -43.89 5.47 -22.09
CA GLU A 752 -44.52 5.24 -20.78
C GLU A 752 -44.62 6.56 -19.98
N ILE A 753 -43.54 7.35 -19.98
CA ILE A 753 -43.48 8.65 -19.29
C ILE A 753 -44.38 9.68 -20.00
N GLY A 754 -44.42 9.67 -21.33
CA GLY A 754 -45.31 10.51 -22.14
C GLY A 754 -46.79 10.22 -21.87
N LEU A 755 -47.18 8.95 -21.79
CA LEU A 755 -48.54 8.51 -21.47
C LEU A 755 -48.94 8.94 -20.05
N LEU A 756 -48.07 8.71 -19.05
CA LEU A 756 -48.35 9.13 -17.68
C LEU A 756 -48.51 10.64 -17.56
N ARG A 757 -47.73 11.41 -18.33
CA ARG A 757 -47.87 12.87 -18.40
C ARG A 757 -49.12 13.33 -19.14
N ALA A 758 -49.56 12.62 -20.17
CA ALA A 758 -50.83 12.88 -20.86
C ALA A 758 -52.04 12.64 -19.95
N VAL A 759 -51.95 11.65 -19.05
CA VAL A 759 -52.98 11.35 -18.04
C VAL A 759 -52.87 12.28 -16.81
N GLY A 760 -51.98 13.28 -16.83
CA GLY A 760 -51.92 14.36 -15.83
C GLY A 760 -50.78 14.27 -14.81
N GLN A 761 -49.81 13.36 -14.96
CA GLN A 761 -48.66 13.30 -14.06
C GLN A 761 -47.79 14.56 -14.16
N SER A 762 -47.55 15.22 -13.02
CA SER A 762 -46.77 16.46 -12.96
C SER A 762 -45.27 16.23 -13.21
N ARG A 763 -44.56 17.29 -13.63
CA ARG A 763 -43.09 17.27 -13.82
C ARG A 763 -42.33 16.98 -12.52
N SER A 764 -42.86 17.36 -11.36
CA SER A 764 -42.28 17.02 -10.05
C SER A 764 -42.49 15.55 -9.71
N ALA A 765 -43.65 14.98 -10.02
CA ALA A 765 -43.93 13.56 -9.82
C ALA A 765 -43.02 12.67 -10.69
N VAL A 766 -42.84 13.01 -11.99
CA VAL A 766 -41.89 12.29 -12.86
C VAL A 766 -40.46 12.34 -12.31
N ARG A 767 -39.99 13.52 -11.87
CA ARG A 767 -38.65 13.65 -11.25
C ARG A 767 -38.54 12.81 -9.98
N SER A 768 -39.59 12.80 -9.15
CA SER A 768 -39.63 12.03 -7.91
C SER A 768 -39.53 10.54 -8.18
N THR A 769 -40.32 10.01 -9.12
CA THR A 769 -40.33 8.58 -9.44
C THR A 769 -38.96 8.11 -9.94
N VAL A 770 -38.32 8.87 -10.83
CA VAL A 770 -36.98 8.53 -11.35
C VAL A 770 -35.91 8.58 -10.26
N ARG A 771 -35.95 9.57 -9.36
CA ARG A 771 -35.00 9.68 -8.24
C ARG A 771 -35.14 8.51 -7.28
N TRP A 772 -36.36 8.13 -6.91
CA TRP A 772 -36.58 6.99 -6.01
C TRP A 772 -36.26 5.64 -6.66
N GLU A 773 -36.46 5.49 -7.97
CA GLU A 773 -35.99 4.31 -8.71
C GLU A 773 -34.47 4.20 -8.63
N SER A 774 -33.76 5.31 -8.80
CA SER A 774 -32.30 5.37 -8.64
C SER A 774 -31.85 5.07 -7.21
N VAL A 775 -32.57 5.56 -6.19
CA VAL A 775 -32.26 5.25 -4.78
C VAL A 775 -32.37 3.76 -4.51
N ILE A 776 -33.43 3.10 -4.98
CA ILE A 776 -33.60 1.65 -4.80
C ILE A 776 -32.43 0.88 -5.43
N ILE A 777 -32.03 1.27 -6.63
CA ILE A 777 -30.89 0.66 -7.35
C ILE A 777 -29.58 0.91 -6.61
N ALA A 778 -29.36 2.15 -6.15
CA ALA A 778 -28.14 2.54 -5.45
C ALA A 778 -28.02 1.76 -4.13
N VAL A 779 -29.06 1.77 -3.29
CA VAL A 779 -29.09 1.03 -2.02
C VAL A 779 -28.91 -0.48 -2.26
N PHE A 780 -29.53 -1.05 -3.29
CA PHE A 780 -29.32 -2.47 -3.63
C PHE A 780 -27.86 -2.77 -4.00
N GLY A 781 -27.27 -1.93 -4.88
CA GLY A 781 -25.87 -2.06 -5.27
C GLY A 781 -24.95 -1.93 -4.07
N THR A 782 -25.13 -0.89 -3.26
CA THR A 782 -24.31 -0.62 -2.10
C THR A 782 -24.43 -1.72 -1.05
N ILE A 783 -25.63 -2.12 -0.61
CA ILE A 783 -25.78 -3.19 0.39
C ILE A 783 -25.14 -4.49 -0.11
N GLY A 784 -25.35 -4.85 -1.38
CA GLY A 784 -24.72 -6.04 -1.95
C GLY A 784 -23.20 -5.92 -2.03
N GLY A 785 -22.68 -4.72 -2.28
CA GLY A 785 -21.25 -4.45 -2.32
C GLY A 785 -20.64 -4.50 -0.93
N LEU A 786 -21.23 -3.80 0.04
CA LEU A 786 -20.80 -3.83 1.44
C LEU A 786 -20.75 -5.26 1.95
N ALA A 787 -21.82 -6.04 1.76
CA ALA A 787 -21.86 -7.45 2.16
C ALA A 787 -20.75 -8.27 1.49
N LEU A 788 -20.54 -8.09 0.18
CA LEU A 788 -19.48 -8.78 -0.55
C LEU A 788 -18.09 -8.42 -0.03
N GLY A 789 -17.81 -7.12 0.12
CA GLY A 789 -16.51 -6.63 0.60
C GLY A 789 -16.20 -7.11 2.01
N THR A 790 -17.17 -7.04 2.92
CA THR A 790 -17.02 -7.56 4.30
C THR A 790 -16.83 -9.07 4.33
N THR A 791 -17.53 -9.84 3.48
CA THR A 791 -17.37 -11.31 3.45
C THR A 791 -16.02 -11.73 2.88
N VAL A 792 -15.53 -11.02 1.85
CA VAL A 792 -14.18 -11.27 1.32
C VAL A 792 -13.13 -10.88 2.36
N CYS A 793 -13.29 -9.73 3.03
CA CYS A 793 -12.40 -9.31 4.11
C CYS A 793 -12.35 -10.34 5.24
N TRP A 794 -13.51 -10.84 5.67
CA TRP A 794 -13.59 -11.86 6.71
C TRP A 794 -12.82 -13.14 6.34
N GLY A 795 -12.94 -13.62 5.11
CA GLY A 795 -12.19 -14.79 4.67
C GLY A 795 -10.70 -14.52 4.48
N LEU A 796 -10.31 -13.28 4.16
CA LEU A 796 -8.90 -12.87 4.11
C LEU A 796 -8.29 -12.82 5.50
N ILE A 797 -8.93 -12.16 6.46
CA ILE A 797 -8.48 -12.10 7.86
C ILE A 797 -8.40 -13.50 8.46
N ARG A 798 -9.35 -14.39 8.16
CA ARG A 798 -9.24 -15.80 8.57
C ARG A 798 -8.10 -16.56 7.93
N ALA A 799 -7.72 -16.23 6.71
CA ALA A 799 -6.58 -16.85 6.06
C ALA A 799 -5.28 -16.38 6.70
N ILE A 800 -5.19 -15.09 7.06
CA ILE A 800 -4.07 -14.51 7.81
C ILE A 800 -3.99 -15.16 9.20
N ALA A 801 -5.08 -15.18 9.96
CA ALA A 801 -5.12 -15.82 11.28
C ALA A 801 -4.83 -17.34 11.27
N ALA A 802 -4.81 -17.98 10.10
CA ALA A 802 -4.47 -19.39 9.98
C ALA A 802 -3.03 -19.62 9.47
N THR A 803 -2.36 -18.58 8.97
CA THR A 803 -0.95 -18.65 8.54
C THR A 803 -0.02 -17.94 9.50
N GLU A 804 -0.48 -16.85 10.12
CA GLU A 804 0.32 -15.98 10.98
C GLU A 804 -0.12 -16.01 12.45
N GLY A 805 -1.07 -16.88 12.86
CA GLY A 805 -1.56 -16.89 14.25
C GLY A 805 -2.53 -15.75 14.62
N PHE A 806 -2.36 -14.53 14.09
CA PHE A 806 -3.16 -13.36 14.43
C PHE A 806 -4.18 -12.94 13.36
N GLY A 807 -5.33 -12.38 13.77
CA GLY A 807 -6.28 -11.78 12.83
C GLY A 807 -7.70 -11.60 13.33
N THR A 808 -7.99 -10.39 13.81
CA THR A 808 -9.28 -10.04 14.40
C THR A 808 -10.19 -9.38 13.38
N PHE A 809 -11.27 -10.07 13.01
CA PHE A 809 -12.24 -9.50 12.09
C PHE A 809 -13.11 -8.43 12.77
N ALA A 810 -12.77 -7.16 12.56
CA ALA A 810 -13.49 -6.01 13.07
C ALA A 810 -13.96 -5.09 11.91
N PRO A 811 -15.18 -5.27 11.38
CA PRO A 811 -15.67 -4.43 10.28
C PRO A 811 -16.07 -3.03 10.78
N SER A 812 -15.58 -1.99 10.10
CA SER A 812 -15.91 -0.58 10.39
C SER A 812 -17.37 -0.23 10.12
N VAL A 813 -18.26 -0.42 11.11
CA VAL A 813 -19.70 -0.13 10.96
C VAL A 813 -19.94 1.33 10.58
N SER A 814 -19.17 2.27 11.15
CA SER A 814 -19.24 3.70 10.84
C SER A 814 -18.92 4.00 9.38
N THR A 815 -17.86 3.41 8.83
CA THR A 815 -17.47 3.57 7.42
C THR A 815 -18.48 2.91 6.49
N LEU A 816 -18.95 1.70 6.82
CA LEU A 816 -19.98 1.01 6.03
C LEU A 816 -21.28 1.82 5.95
N VAL A 817 -21.71 2.42 7.06
CA VAL A 817 -22.88 3.33 7.08
C VAL A 817 -22.59 4.61 6.28
N THR A 818 -21.40 5.18 6.40
CA THR A 818 -21.00 6.36 5.63
C THR A 818 -21.03 6.10 4.13
N VAL A 819 -20.47 4.97 3.68
CA VAL A 819 -20.50 4.53 2.28
C VAL A 819 -21.94 4.33 1.81
N LEU A 820 -22.80 3.73 2.64
CA LEU A 820 -24.22 3.57 2.32
C LEU A 820 -24.92 4.93 2.11
N VAL A 821 -24.68 5.89 2.99
CA VAL A 821 -25.24 7.25 2.88
C VAL A 821 -24.69 7.96 1.64
N VAL A 822 -23.37 7.99 1.46
CA VAL A 822 -22.70 8.65 0.34
C VAL A 822 -23.15 8.05 -0.99
N ALA A 823 -23.16 6.72 -1.14
CA ALA A 823 -23.59 6.07 -2.37
C ALA A 823 -25.08 6.32 -2.67
N THR A 824 -25.93 6.40 -1.63
CA THR A 824 -27.35 6.74 -1.79
C THR A 824 -27.52 8.18 -2.28
N VAL A 825 -26.83 9.14 -1.65
CA VAL A 825 -26.83 10.55 -2.05
C VAL A 825 -26.30 10.70 -3.48
N ALA A 826 -25.19 10.03 -3.78
CA ALA A 826 -24.58 10.06 -5.10
C ALA A 826 -25.48 9.42 -6.17
N GLY A 827 -26.22 8.36 -5.85
CA GLY A 827 -27.27 7.81 -6.70
C GLY A 827 -28.36 8.84 -7.02
N VAL A 828 -28.81 9.62 -6.03
CA VAL A 828 -29.76 10.72 -6.25
C VAL A 828 -29.16 11.77 -7.18
N VAL A 829 -27.90 12.17 -6.96
CA VAL A 829 -27.17 13.16 -7.77
C VAL A 829 -27.04 12.69 -9.22
N ALA A 830 -26.63 11.45 -9.43
CA ALA A 830 -26.54 10.81 -10.75
C ALA A 830 -27.89 10.84 -11.50
N ALA A 831 -29.00 10.68 -10.78
CA ALA A 831 -30.35 10.72 -11.34
C ALA A 831 -30.88 12.13 -11.63
N ILE A 832 -30.27 13.21 -11.12
CA ILE A 832 -30.80 14.58 -11.28
C ILE A 832 -30.94 14.95 -12.76
N ARG A 833 -29.89 14.76 -13.55
CA ARG A 833 -29.87 15.16 -14.97
C ARG A 833 -30.81 14.28 -15.81
N PRO A 834 -30.78 12.94 -15.71
CA PRO A 834 -31.78 12.06 -16.32
C PRO A 834 -33.23 12.46 -15.96
N ALA A 835 -33.53 12.65 -14.67
CA ALA A 835 -34.86 12.99 -14.18
C ALA A 835 -35.37 14.34 -14.72
N ARG A 836 -34.49 15.36 -14.77
CA ARG A 836 -34.82 16.66 -15.37
C ARG A 836 -35.16 16.53 -16.85
N ARG A 837 -34.45 15.67 -17.58
CA ARG A 837 -34.70 15.41 -19.00
C ARG A 837 -36.03 14.71 -19.22
N ALA A 838 -36.33 13.65 -18.45
CA ALA A 838 -37.62 12.96 -18.47
C ALA A 838 -38.81 13.91 -18.27
N ALA A 839 -38.69 14.79 -17.27
CA ALA A 839 -39.74 15.75 -16.93
C ALA A 839 -39.93 16.89 -17.95
N ARG A 840 -39.00 17.06 -18.89
CA ARG A 840 -39.07 18.09 -19.95
C ARG A 840 -39.46 17.53 -21.32
N LEU A 841 -39.67 16.22 -21.45
CA LEU A 841 -40.15 15.61 -22.69
C LEU A 841 -41.44 16.28 -23.17
N ASP A 842 -41.56 16.55 -24.47
CA ASP A 842 -42.84 16.97 -25.02
C ASP A 842 -43.79 15.77 -25.03
N VAL A 843 -45.04 15.99 -24.60
CA VAL A 843 -46.03 14.91 -24.49
C VAL A 843 -46.46 14.45 -25.87
N LEU A 844 -46.55 15.37 -26.84
CA LEU A 844 -46.92 15.03 -28.21
C LEU A 844 -45.80 14.23 -28.88
N ASP A 845 -44.55 14.72 -28.81
CA ASP A 845 -43.40 14.01 -29.37
C ASP A 845 -43.20 12.64 -28.73
N ALA A 846 -43.39 12.51 -27.41
CA ALA A 846 -43.21 11.23 -26.71
C ALA A 846 -44.28 10.18 -27.05
N ILE A 847 -45.45 10.60 -27.55
CA ILE A 847 -46.53 9.71 -27.98
C ILE A 847 -46.44 9.46 -29.49
N SER A 848 -45.89 10.38 -30.27
CA SER A 848 -45.74 10.29 -31.72
C SER A 848 -44.39 9.76 -32.21
N SER A 849 -43.37 9.67 -31.35
CA SER A 849 -42.04 9.16 -31.73
C SER A 849 -42.07 7.64 -31.92
N ASP A 850 -42.07 7.24 -33.19
CA ASP A 850 -41.75 5.91 -33.73
C ASP A 850 -40.26 5.79 -34.12
#